data_AF-A0A848C4Q0-F1
#
_entry.id   AF-A0A848C4Q0-F1
#
_cell.length_a   1.000
_cell.length_b   1.000
_cell.length_c   1.000
_cell.angle_alpha   90.00
_cell.angle_beta   90.00
_cell.angle_gamma   90.00
#
_symmetry.space_group_name_H-M   'P 1'
#
loop_
_entity.id
_entity.type
_entity.pdbx_description
1 polymer ?
#
loop_
_entity_poly.entity_id
_entity_poly.type
_entity_poly.pdbx_seq_one_letter_code
_entity_poly.pdbx_strand_id
1 'polypeptide(L)'
;MYRIYTADDFISWVNGINGGWLDSTKDVYLENDIDLAGREVPMINNFGYSNGCYSFGTFHGNNHTIKNLSCRRSSSSVIQNNNGTFENVVFSLDIYGTDTGFIQNNFGDLKNVTFTGKISGSSIYFIKNNHHNISGLNVNGTINGSQPTLIYDNDNHYIYGTLNKGGQIKGADASLIFDDHGRNNLRWNDGFNVTDEIHSAEELNNFSKYISQGQTRIDASLQNDISMWGSFTPIGHTLDGRSTQWYQGTFDGHGHRIYNFNSFGDGASLIEKIGDDGKLTHLEISGLVEGKDAGFVSENHGTITDCAIDLDISSNRYNFCELANGITDNSCGGQIRNSFYIGSLTNTKCNLLYTGGGSVNDVYYYTPTPISGGRATRVSKSDVETGIVTEWLNGTRQGEKNDTSSWIWKQVVEDRVSNLVKCRPGFAGAGIITKAPVPNLSINDIGRTDKSLRVTKQFDTDKYGQVEYELTDGHGNVIKGWQANSEFTRLTPDTEYTISVRYKGNDEYLESDKASVTVKTKKTAEPQVSVDNIYGSSDSFTIKDNPDTSYGNVSYEITDNQGKPIKNGQKQANGDFSGLDLEDGVIYQVHVSYDGNDDYASMEKVIKIMKAPTVTIASKNANSLKVADLANTDKYGQAEYALSPSGLTANATSSTIDGLDSTTSYTVYAKRAGKGDYPPSAIGQVTTKTGNANYVVRIPAVMKTNDQASYVSTDVSSFNLGTHDSLSLSIINSVKDGKVTLTRQNDSARKTAQTQIKLNGRPVNNGNADIKVVDWQNSNCDYTPAISFTDPWNDNPRTPFGDYNGQITFQLTYNKHKEGN
;
A
#
# COMPACT_ATOMS: atom_id res chain seq x y z
N MET A 1 -39.34 -19.60 -73.58
CA MET A 1 -38.81 -20.72 -72.78
C MET A 1 -37.32 -20.77 -73.03
N TYR A 2 -36.52 -20.82 -71.97
CA TYR A 2 -35.07 -20.99 -72.02
C TYR A 2 -34.72 -22.33 -71.37
N ARG A 3 -33.65 -22.98 -71.85
CA ARG A 3 -33.15 -24.24 -71.31
C ARG A 3 -31.69 -24.07 -70.95
N ILE A 4 -31.31 -24.50 -69.75
CA ILE A 4 -29.97 -24.36 -69.19
C ILE A 4 -29.40 -25.76 -69.01
N TYR A 5 -28.35 -26.08 -69.79
CA TYR A 5 -27.69 -27.38 -69.75
C TYR A 5 -26.34 -27.32 -69.05
N THR A 6 -25.70 -26.16 -69.07
CA THR A 6 -24.33 -25.94 -68.58
C THR A 6 -24.21 -24.65 -67.76
N ALA A 7 -23.07 -24.49 -67.08
CA ALA A 7 -22.72 -23.28 -66.36
C ALA A 7 -22.63 -22.04 -67.27
N ASP A 8 -22.13 -22.20 -68.50
CA ASP A 8 -22.05 -21.13 -69.49
C ASP A 8 -23.45 -20.68 -69.94
N ASP A 9 -24.39 -21.63 -70.13
CA ASP A 9 -25.79 -21.30 -70.45
C ASP A 9 -26.43 -20.49 -69.32
N PHE A 10 -26.19 -20.88 -68.06
CA PHE A 10 -26.72 -20.17 -66.89
C PHE A 10 -26.20 -18.73 -66.84
N ILE A 11 -24.88 -18.53 -66.96
CA ILE A 11 -24.26 -17.20 -66.94
C ILE A 11 -24.73 -16.35 -68.14
N SER A 12 -24.84 -16.95 -69.33
CA SER A 12 -25.35 -16.27 -70.53
C SER A 12 -26.80 -15.85 -70.36
N TRP A 13 -27.63 -16.69 -69.74
CA TRP A 13 -29.02 -16.37 -69.43
C TRP A 13 -29.11 -15.19 -68.44
N VAL A 14 -28.35 -15.21 -67.34
CA VAL A 14 -28.30 -14.11 -66.37
C VAL A 14 -27.87 -12.80 -67.03
N ASN A 15 -26.78 -12.82 -67.80
CA ASN A 15 -26.33 -11.63 -68.55
C ASN A 15 -27.39 -11.12 -69.51
N GLY A 16 -28.14 -12.02 -70.14
CA GLY A 16 -29.13 -11.62 -71.13
C GLY A 16 -30.39 -11.00 -70.56
N ILE A 17 -30.87 -11.48 -69.40
CA ILE A 17 -31.98 -10.82 -68.71
C ILE A 17 -31.53 -9.47 -68.12
N ASN A 18 -30.29 -9.37 -67.63
CA ASN A 18 -29.74 -8.12 -67.11
C ASN A 18 -29.52 -7.08 -68.21
N GLY A 19 -29.08 -7.51 -69.39
CA GLY A 19 -28.88 -6.67 -70.57
C GLY A 19 -30.18 -6.32 -71.29
N GLY A 20 -31.31 -6.89 -70.89
CA GLY A 20 -32.63 -6.62 -71.47
C GLY A 20 -32.88 -7.24 -72.85
N TRP A 21 -31.98 -8.09 -73.35
CA TRP A 21 -32.15 -8.79 -74.63
C TRP A 21 -32.77 -10.18 -74.49
N LEU A 22 -32.93 -10.70 -73.26
CA LEU A 22 -33.80 -11.83 -72.93
C LEU A 22 -35.00 -11.35 -72.10
N ASP A 23 -36.16 -11.95 -72.36
CA ASP A 23 -37.42 -11.65 -71.66
C ASP A 23 -37.47 -12.43 -70.33
N SER A 24 -37.34 -11.73 -69.21
CA SER A 24 -37.32 -12.32 -67.87
C SER A 24 -38.67 -12.92 -67.44
N THR A 25 -39.74 -12.76 -68.22
CA THR A 25 -41.06 -13.38 -67.99
C THR A 25 -41.21 -14.75 -68.62
N LYS A 26 -40.21 -15.21 -69.40
CA LYS A 26 -40.25 -16.54 -70.01
C LYS A 26 -39.76 -17.59 -69.02
N ASP A 27 -40.43 -18.74 -69.04
CA ASP A 27 -40.03 -19.90 -68.24
C ASP A 27 -38.62 -20.37 -68.61
N VAL A 28 -37.89 -20.82 -67.58
CA VAL A 28 -36.52 -21.29 -67.64
C VAL A 28 -36.49 -22.70 -67.07
N TYR A 29 -35.84 -23.62 -67.76
CA TYR A 29 -35.76 -25.02 -67.35
C TYR A 29 -34.30 -25.41 -67.16
N LEU A 30 -34.01 -25.88 -65.96
CA LEU A 30 -32.76 -26.52 -65.63
C LEU A 30 -32.83 -27.98 -66.10
N GLU A 31 -31.94 -28.37 -66.99
CA GLU A 31 -31.94 -29.71 -67.61
C GLU A 31 -30.88 -30.63 -66.99
N ASN A 32 -29.93 -30.07 -66.23
CA ASN A 32 -28.85 -30.77 -65.54
C ASN A 32 -28.51 -30.07 -64.22
N ASP A 33 -27.82 -30.77 -63.32
CA ASP A 33 -27.05 -30.10 -62.26
C ASP A 33 -26.01 -29.17 -62.87
N ILE A 34 -25.92 -27.94 -62.34
CA ILE A 34 -24.99 -26.92 -62.82
C ILE A 34 -23.94 -26.67 -61.74
N ASP A 35 -22.65 -26.76 -62.09
CA ASP A 35 -21.55 -26.41 -61.19
C ASP A 35 -20.88 -25.11 -61.61
N LEU A 36 -20.89 -24.12 -60.71
CA LEU A 36 -20.36 -22.78 -60.92
C LEU A 36 -18.98 -22.57 -60.26
N ALA A 37 -18.31 -23.65 -59.83
CA ALA A 37 -16.99 -23.56 -59.20
C ALA A 37 -15.99 -22.76 -60.06
N GLY A 38 -15.36 -21.74 -59.44
CA GLY A 38 -14.37 -20.88 -60.10
C GLY A 38 -14.94 -19.92 -61.15
N ARG A 39 -16.26 -19.84 -61.31
CA ARG A 39 -16.93 -18.95 -62.27
C ARG A 39 -17.58 -17.79 -61.53
N GLU A 40 -17.41 -16.57 -62.04
CA GLU A 40 -18.11 -15.39 -61.52
C GLU A 40 -19.53 -15.33 -62.09
N VAL A 41 -20.51 -15.19 -61.20
CA VAL A 41 -21.91 -15.09 -61.56
C VAL A 41 -22.37 -13.63 -61.37
N PRO A 42 -22.84 -12.97 -62.44
CA PRO A 42 -23.45 -11.65 -62.32
C PRO A 42 -24.69 -11.70 -61.42
N MET A 43 -25.01 -10.59 -60.74
CA MET A 43 -26.26 -10.48 -59.99
C MET A 43 -27.45 -10.60 -60.93
N ILE A 44 -28.54 -11.25 -60.53
CA ILE A 44 -29.80 -11.22 -61.26
C ILE A 44 -30.56 -9.95 -60.87
N ASN A 45 -30.65 -8.97 -61.76
CA ASN A 45 -31.27 -7.67 -61.46
C ASN A 45 -32.78 -7.77 -61.24
N ASN A 46 -33.48 -8.48 -62.13
CA ASN A 46 -34.92 -8.70 -62.07
C ASN A 46 -35.25 -10.04 -62.72
N PHE A 47 -35.83 -10.98 -61.96
CA PHE A 47 -36.42 -12.20 -62.50
C PHE A 47 -37.94 -12.15 -62.41
N GLY A 48 -38.63 -12.28 -63.55
CA GLY A 48 -40.07 -12.03 -63.67
C GLY A 48 -40.43 -10.54 -63.57
N TYR A 49 -41.42 -10.09 -64.37
CA TYR A 49 -42.21 -8.85 -64.20
C TYR A 49 -43.16 -8.62 -65.39
N SER A 50 -44.43 -8.27 -65.20
CA SER A 50 -45.24 -7.67 -66.29
C SER A 50 -46.44 -6.87 -65.79
N ASN A 51 -46.61 -5.67 -66.35
CA ASN A 51 -47.43 -4.61 -65.78
C ASN A 51 -48.69 -4.30 -66.63
N GLY A 52 -49.65 -5.24 -66.69
CA GLY A 52 -50.95 -4.89 -67.30
C GLY A 52 -52.05 -5.94 -67.28
N CYS A 53 -51.78 -7.19 -67.67
CA CYS A 53 -52.81 -8.26 -67.69
C CYS A 53 -52.21 -9.67 -67.45
N TYR A 54 -51.14 -9.78 -66.66
CA TYR A 54 -50.32 -10.98 -66.34
C TYR A 54 -49.20 -11.35 -67.34
N SER A 55 -47.98 -11.49 -66.83
CA SER A 55 -47.06 -12.58 -67.21
C SER A 55 -45.97 -12.79 -66.15
N PHE A 56 -45.90 -14.01 -65.61
CA PHE A 56 -44.95 -14.46 -64.59
C PHE A 56 -44.06 -15.55 -65.20
N GLY A 57 -42.74 -15.38 -65.08
CA GLY A 57 -41.79 -16.40 -65.51
C GLY A 57 -41.51 -17.40 -64.39
N THR A 58 -41.42 -18.67 -64.73
CA THR A 58 -41.09 -19.75 -63.78
C THR A 58 -39.70 -20.31 -64.06
N PHE A 59 -38.86 -20.35 -63.04
CA PHE A 59 -37.59 -21.08 -63.06
C PHE A 59 -37.85 -22.49 -62.54
N HIS A 60 -38.00 -23.43 -63.47
CA HIS A 60 -38.16 -24.85 -63.21
C HIS A 60 -36.79 -25.49 -62.98
N GLY A 61 -36.46 -25.77 -61.72
CA GLY A 61 -35.24 -26.50 -61.37
C GLY A 61 -35.28 -27.98 -61.73
N ASN A 62 -36.47 -28.57 -61.93
CA ASN A 62 -36.64 -30.01 -62.21
C ASN A 62 -35.92 -30.93 -61.21
N ASN A 63 -35.80 -30.51 -59.95
CA ASN A 63 -35.04 -31.14 -58.88
C ASN A 63 -33.51 -31.19 -59.09
N HIS A 64 -32.98 -30.40 -60.02
CA HIS A 64 -31.54 -30.22 -60.19
C HIS A 64 -30.97 -29.21 -59.21
N THR A 65 -29.65 -29.29 -59.04
CA THR A 65 -28.87 -28.45 -58.14
C THR A 65 -28.02 -27.44 -58.91
N ILE A 66 -28.03 -26.18 -58.49
CA ILE A 66 -27.03 -25.18 -58.84
C ILE A 66 -25.98 -25.16 -57.71
N LYS A 67 -24.78 -25.65 -58.03
CA LYS A 67 -23.65 -25.85 -57.11
C LYS A 67 -22.69 -24.68 -57.13
N ASN A 68 -22.08 -24.39 -55.99
CA ASN A 68 -21.01 -23.40 -55.83
C ASN A 68 -21.40 -21.99 -56.32
N LEU A 69 -22.65 -21.59 -56.11
CA LEU A 69 -23.14 -20.26 -56.43
C LEU A 69 -22.55 -19.25 -55.44
N SER A 70 -21.47 -18.59 -55.85
CA SER A 70 -20.72 -17.69 -54.99
C SER A 70 -21.06 -16.22 -55.23
N CYS A 71 -21.09 -15.44 -54.15
CA CYS A 71 -21.21 -13.98 -54.20
C CYS A 71 -20.31 -13.37 -53.12
N ARG A 72 -19.37 -12.51 -53.54
CA ARG A 72 -18.51 -11.74 -52.64
C ARG A 72 -18.67 -10.23 -52.88
N ARG A 73 -19.86 -9.72 -52.54
CA ARG A 73 -20.25 -8.32 -52.74
C ARG A 73 -20.78 -7.71 -51.44
N SER A 74 -20.81 -6.38 -51.39
CA SER A 74 -21.43 -5.61 -50.31
C SER A 74 -22.68 -4.91 -50.83
N SER A 75 -23.76 -4.90 -50.05
CA SER A 75 -25.04 -4.23 -50.39
C SER A 75 -25.69 -4.75 -51.69
N SER A 76 -25.44 -6.01 -52.06
CA SER A 76 -25.98 -6.62 -53.28
C SER A 76 -26.10 -8.13 -53.14
N SER A 77 -27.31 -8.65 -53.30
CA SER A 77 -27.60 -10.08 -53.21
C SER A 77 -27.36 -10.81 -54.53
N VAL A 78 -27.42 -12.15 -54.53
CA VAL A 78 -27.36 -12.94 -55.79
C VAL A 78 -28.52 -12.58 -56.72
N ILE A 79 -29.71 -12.38 -56.15
CA ILE A 79 -30.92 -11.92 -56.83
C ILE A 79 -31.36 -10.60 -56.19
N GLN A 80 -31.41 -9.53 -56.97
CA GLN A 80 -31.88 -8.23 -56.50
C GLN A 80 -33.40 -8.19 -56.37
N ASN A 81 -34.14 -8.62 -57.40
CA ASN A 81 -35.59 -8.69 -57.32
C ASN A 81 -36.10 -10.00 -57.94
N ASN A 82 -36.83 -10.78 -57.15
CA ASN A 82 -37.61 -11.91 -57.64
C ASN A 82 -39.09 -11.50 -57.72
N ASN A 83 -39.64 -11.34 -58.92
CA ASN A 83 -41.07 -11.20 -59.18
C ASN A 83 -41.67 -12.44 -59.90
N GLY A 84 -40.87 -13.49 -60.10
CA GLY A 84 -41.28 -14.73 -60.77
C GLY A 84 -41.56 -15.87 -59.80
N THR A 85 -41.49 -17.11 -60.28
CA THR A 85 -41.55 -18.30 -59.43
C THR A 85 -40.26 -19.08 -59.54
N PHE A 86 -39.63 -19.42 -58.42
CA PHE A 86 -38.62 -20.49 -58.38
C PHE A 86 -39.28 -21.77 -57.88
N GLU A 87 -39.15 -22.85 -58.64
CA GLU A 87 -39.71 -24.13 -58.24
C GLU A 87 -38.77 -25.32 -58.39
N ASN A 88 -38.84 -26.24 -57.43
CA ASN A 88 -38.18 -27.55 -57.45
C ASN A 88 -36.67 -27.44 -57.78
N VAL A 89 -35.95 -26.58 -57.05
CA VAL A 89 -34.53 -26.28 -57.30
C VAL A 89 -33.74 -26.33 -55.99
N VAL A 90 -32.51 -26.84 -56.06
CA VAL A 90 -31.55 -26.80 -54.95
C VAL A 90 -30.47 -25.78 -55.27
N PHE A 91 -30.26 -24.81 -54.38
CA PHE A 91 -29.16 -23.86 -54.45
C PHE A 91 -28.11 -24.18 -53.39
N SER A 92 -26.89 -24.47 -53.82
CA SER A 92 -25.72 -24.57 -52.94
C SER A 92 -24.91 -23.29 -53.04
N LEU A 93 -24.91 -22.53 -51.94
CA LEU A 93 -24.39 -21.16 -51.89
C LEU A 93 -23.02 -21.11 -51.20
N ASP A 94 -22.16 -20.19 -51.64
CA ASP A 94 -20.97 -19.71 -50.91
C ASP A 94 -20.94 -18.18 -50.96
N ILE A 95 -21.74 -17.56 -50.09
CA ILE A 95 -21.92 -16.10 -50.05
C ILE A 95 -21.12 -15.52 -48.87
N TYR A 96 -20.37 -14.45 -49.13
CA TYR A 96 -19.65 -13.70 -48.11
C TYR A 96 -19.71 -12.20 -48.35
N GLY A 97 -20.12 -11.41 -47.37
CA GLY A 97 -20.07 -9.95 -47.50
C GLY A 97 -20.80 -9.18 -46.40
N THR A 98 -21.21 -7.95 -46.71
CA THR A 98 -21.93 -7.07 -45.79
C THR A 98 -23.23 -6.62 -46.44
N ASP A 99 -24.35 -6.69 -45.71
CA ASP A 99 -25.69 -6.37 -46.25
C ASP A 99 -25.96 -7.15 -47.55
N THR A 100 -25.84 -8.47 -47.49
CA THR A 100 -25.93 -9.34 -48.66
C THR A 100 -26.56 -10.68 -48.33
N GLY A 101 -27.23 -11.25 -49.33
CA GLY A 101 -27.88 -12.53 -49.20
C GLY A 101 -28.12 -13.24 -50.52
N PHE A 102 -29.06 -14.18 -50.52
CA PHE A 102 -29.50 -14.84 -51.74
C PHE A 102 -30.49 -13.96 -52.52
N ILE A 103 -31.56 -13.47 -51.87
CA ILE A 103 -32.56 -12.59 -52.48
C ILE A 103 -32.67 -11.28 -51.69
N GLN A 104 -32.57 -10.13 -52.36
CA GLN A 104 -32.82 -8.83 -51.73
C GLN A 104 -34.33 -8.60 -51.58
N ASN A 105 -35.09 -8.57 -52.68
CA ASN A 105 -36.54 -8.35 -52.62
C ASN A 105 -37.28 -9.52 -53.28
N ASN A 106 -38.16 -10.17 -52.52
CA ASN A 106 -38.99 -11.27 -52.97
C ASN A 106 -40.45 -10.83 -53.13
N PHE A 107 -40.88 -10.55 -54.36
CA PHE A 107 -42.27 -10.29 -54.75
C PHE A 107 -42.95 -11.51 -55.39
N GLY A 108 -42.22 -12.62 -55.51
CA GLY A 108 -42.63 -13.84 -56.22
C GLY A 108 -42.71 -15.08 -55.35
N ASP A 109 -43.08 -16.21 -55.95
CA ASP A 109 -43.25 -17.49 -55.26
C ASP A 109 -41.92 -18.26 -55.13
N LEU A 110 -41.72 -18.87 -53.98
CA LEU A 110 -40.73 -19.94 -53.77
C LEU A 110 -41.46 -21.26 -53.46
N LYS A 111 -41.34 -22.25 -54.35
CA LYS A 111 -42.03 -23.54 -54.28
C LYS A 111 -41.03 -24.70 -54.27
N ASN A 112 -40.88 -25.40 -53.15
CA ASN A 112 -39.89 -26.48 -53.01
C ASN A 112 -38.46 -26.04 -53.37
N VAL A 113 -38.06 -24.86 -52.89
CA VAL A 113 -36.71 -24.34 -53.06
C VAL A 113 -35.87 -24.81 -51.88
N THR A 114 -34.74 -25.45 -52.16
CA THR A 114 -33.83 -25.93 -51.13
C THR A 114 -32.57 -25.07 -51.10
N PHE A 115 -32.22 -24.59 -49.92
CA PHE A 115 -30.97 -23.88 -49.66
C PHE A 115 -30.00 -24.79 -48.91
N THR A 116 -28.82 -24.96 -49.50
CA THR A 116 -27.64 -25.60 -48.91
C THR A 116 -26.39 -24.71 -49.04
N GLY A 117 -25.29 -25.10 -48.40
CA GLY A 117 -24.04 -24.34 -48.41
C GLY A 117 -23.97 -23.31 -47.29
N LYS A 118 -23.31 -22.17 -47.53
CA LYS A 118 -22.97 -21.17 -46.51
C LYS A 118 -23.23 -19.74 -46.97
N ILE A 119 -23.80 -18.93 -46.07
CA ILE A 119 -23.86 -17.46 -46.16
C ILE A 119 -23.15 -16.90 -44.92
N SER A 120 -22.24 -15.95 -45.10
CA SER A 120 -21.43 -15.44 -43.99
C SER A 120 -21.05 -13.96 -44.09
N GLY A 121 -20.80 -13.28 -42.97
CA GLY A 121 -20.41 -11.86 -42.95
C GLY A 121 -21.16 -11.02 -41.92
N SER A 122 -21.63 -9.82 -42.31
CA SER A 122 -22.34 -8.88 -41.43
C SER A 122 -23.65 -8.41 -42.05
N SER A 123 -24.73 -8.39 -41.28
CA SER A 123 -26.10 -8.13 -41.77
C SER A 123 -26.43 -9.01 -42.98
N ILE A 124 -26.43 -10.32 -42.74
CA ILE A 124 -26.57 -11.33 -43.81
C ILE A 124 -27.91 -12.03 -43.73
N TYR A 125 -28.46 -12.38 -44.89
CA TYR A 125 -29.79 -12.98 -44.97
C TYR A 125 -29.89 -14.01 -46.08
N PHE A 126 -30.85 -14.93 -46.00
CA PHE A 126 -31.27 -15.67 -47.20
C PHE A 126 -32.21 -14.82 -48.05
N ILE A 127 -33.20 -14.17 -47.44
CA ILE A 127 -34.09 -13.18 -48.08
C ILE A 127 -34.08 -11.90 -47.24
N LYS A 128 -33.86 -10.72 -47.84
CA LYS A 128 -34.00 -9.46 -47.08
C LYS A 128 -35.47 -9.12 -46.89
N ASN A 129 -36.15 -8.71 -47.94
CA ASN A 129 -37.53 -8.25 -47.88
C ASN A 129 -38.45 -9.24 -48.58
N ASN A 130 -39.36 -9.85 -47.84
CA ASN A 130 -40.35 -10.78 -48.37
C ASN A 130 -41.74 -10.12 -48.46
N HIS A 131 -42.20 -9.92 -49.69
CA HIS A 131 -43.49 -9.34 -50.06
C HIS A 131 -44.39 -10.35 -50.78
N HIS A 132 -44.18 -11.66 -50.58
CA HIS A 132 -45.06 -12.70 -51.13
C HIS A 132 -45.04 -13.98 -50.30
N ASN A 133 -45.98 -14.89 -50.58
CA ASN A 133 -46.05 -16.17 -49.88
C ASN A 133 -44.93 -17.12 -50.32
N ILE A 134 -44.37 -17.85 -49.34
CA ILE A 134 -43.39 -18.92 -49.53
C ILE A 134 -44.07 -20.24 -49.14
N SER A 135 -44.12 -21.21 -50.05
CA SER A 135 -44.92 -22.44 -49.87
C SER A 135 -44.11 -23.74 -49.81
N GLY A 136 -42.77 -23.65 -49.81
CA GLY A 136 -41.90 -24.81 -49.64
C GLY A 136 -40.43 -24.43 -49.60
N LEU A 137 -40.00 -23.70 -48.58
CA LEU A 137 -38.59 -23.42 -48.35
C LEU A 137 -37.94 -24.54 -47.52
N ASN A 138 -36.93 -25.22 -48.04
CA ASN A 138 -36.19 -26.25 -47.34
C ASN A 138 -34.78 -25.75 -47.00
N VAL A 139 -34.45 -25.66 -45.72
CA VAL A 139 -33.17 -25.08 -45.25
C VAL A 139 -32.30 -26.19 -44.68
N ASN A 140 -31.14 -26.43 -45.29
CA ASN A 140 -30.11 -27.35 -44.77
C ASN A 140 -28.70 -26.73 -44.79
N GLY A 141 -28.59 -25.44 -45.11
CA GLY A 141 -27.34 -24.68 -45.13
C GLY A 141 -27.03 -23.95 -43.82
N THR A 142 -25.90 -23.24 -43.80
CA THR A 142 -25.40 -22.43 -42.68
C THR A 142 -25.54 -20.94 -43.00
N ILE A 143 -26.02 -20.13 -42.06
CA ILE A 143 -25.95 -18.66 -42.09
C ILE A 143 -25.20 -18.22 -40.83
N ASN A 144 -24.04 -17.57 -40.96
CA ASN A 144 -23.24 -17.20 -39.78
C ASN A 144 -22.52 -15.86 -39.87
N GLY A 145 -22.53 -15.09 -38.79
CA GLY A 145 -21.97 -13.74 -38.79
C GLY A 145 -22.62 -12.81 -37.78
N SER A 146 -22.58 -11.50 -38.03
CA SER A 146 -23.38 -10.52 -37.29
C SER A 146 -24.72 -10.33 -37.99
N GLN A 147 -25.82 -10.32 -37.24
CA GLN A 147 -27.20 -10.34 -37.71
C GLN A 147 -27.47 -11.41 -38.79
N PRO A 148 -27.18 -12.70 -38.51
CA PRO A 148 -27.50 -13.77 -39.43
C PRO A 148 -29.00 -14.10 -39.35
N THR A 149 -29.71 -13.91 -40.46
CA THR A 149 -31.15 -14.13 -40.51
C THR A 149 -31.56 -15.01 -41.70
N LEU A 150 -32.60 -15.85 -41.57
CA LEU A 150 -33.16 -16.51 -42.75
C LEU A 150 -33.96 -15.51 -43.60
N ILE A 151 -34.89 -14.78 -43.00
CA ILE A 151 -35.68 -13.73 -43.65
C ILE A 151 -35.61 -12.45 -42.82
N TYR A 152 -35.06 -11.36 -43.36
CA TYR A 152 -34.88 -10.13 -42.56
C TYR A 152 -36.24 -9.47 -42.25
N ASP A 153 -37.06 -9.23 -43.25
CA ASP A 153 -38.40 -8.63 -43.12
C ASP A 153 -39.43 -9.47 -43.87
N ASN A 154 -40.52 -9.81 -43.19
CA ASN A 154 -41.68 -10.47 -43.75
C ASN A 154 -42.91 -9.57 -43.65
N ASP A 155 -43.26 -8.94 -44.76
CA ASP A 155 -44.31 -7.93 -44.86
C ASP A 155 -45.70 -8.58 -44.98
N ASN A 156 -46.24 -9.09 -43.87
CA ASN A 156 -47.61 -9.61 -43.77
C ASN A 156 -47.92 -10.88 -44.61
N HIS A 157 -46.90 -11.65 -45.01
CA HIS A 157 -47.07 -12.85 -45.83
C HIS A 157 -46.88 -14.18 -45.08
N TYR A 158 -47.30 -15.28 -45.72
CA TYR A 158 -47.15 -16.61 -45.17
C TYR A 158 -45.84 -17.27 -45.58
N ILE A 159 -45.13 -17.80 -44.59
CA ILE A 159 -43.90 -18.58 -44.79
C ILE A 159 -44.15 -20.02 -44.37
N TYR A 160 -44.05 -20.95 -45.32
CA TYR A 160 -44.08 -22.38 -45.09
C TYR A 160 -42.78 -23.03 -45.54
N GLY A 161 -42.17 -23.80 -44.65
CA GLY A 161 -40.88 -24.41 -44.91
C GLY A 161 -40.47 -25.44 -43.87
N THR A 162 -39.37 -26.14 -44.15
CA THR A 162 -38.78 -27.15 -43.28
C THR A 162 -37.32 -26.80 -43.00
N LEU A 163 -36.96 -26.74 -41.72
CA LEU A 163 -35.59 -26.59 -41.24
C LEU A 163 -35.02 -27.98 -41.00
N ASN A 164 -34.04 -28.38 -41.80
CA ASN A 164 -33.56 -29.76 -41.90
C ASN A 164 -32.24 -29.99 -41.16
N LYS A 165 -32.05 -31.21 -40.66
CA LYS A 165 -30.84 -31.64 -39.95
C LYS A 165 -29.56 -31.23 -40.66
N GLY A 166 -28.62 -30.65 -39.91
CA GLY A 166 -27.31 -30.21 -40.39
C GLY A 166 -27.25 -28.75 -40.84
N GLY A 167 -28.40 -28.07 -40.97
CA GLY A 167 -28.45 -26.63 -41.13
C GLY A 167 -28.26 -25.88 -39.80
N GLN A 168 -27.76 -24.66 -39.87
CA GLN A 168 -27.58 -23.81 -38.68
C GLN A 168 -27.67 -22.32 -39.00
N ILE A 169 -28.12 -21.52 -38.04
CA ILE A 169 -27.99 -20.06 -38.06
C ILE A 169 -27.30 -19.65 -36.76
N LYS A 170 -26.17 -18.97 -36.85
CA LYS A 170 -25.36 -18.68 -35.65
C LYS A 170 -24.61 -17.35 -35.72
N GLY A 171 -24.69 -16.58 -34.64
CA GLY A 171 -23.86 -15.41 -34.38
C GLY A 171 -24.63 -14.34 -33.62
N ALA A 172 -24.12 -13.11 -33.61
CA ALA A 172 -24.75 -12.01 -32.89
C ALA A 172 -26.08 -11.61 -33.54
N ASP A 173 -27.15 -11.47 -32.75
CA ASP A 173 -28.49 -11.05 -33.19
C ASP A 173 -29.10 -12.04 -34.22
N ALA A 174 -28.93 -13.34 -33.97
CA ALA A 174 -29.35 -14.41 -34.87
C ALA A 174 -30.85 -14.69 -34.78
N SER A 175 -31.50 -14.81 -35.94
CA SER A 175 -32.95 -15.04 -36.02
C SER A 175 -33.35 -15.90 -37.23
N LEU A 176 -34.52 -16.52 -37.19
CA LEU A 176 -35.15 -17.02 -38.42
C LEU A 176 -35.77 -15.85 -39.18
N ILE A 177 -36.54 -15.02 -38.48
CA ILE A 177 -37.18 -13.85 -39.05
C ILE A 177 -36.90 -12.66 -38.15
N PHE A 178 -36.23 -11.62 -38.66
CA PHE A 178 -35.84 -10.48 -37.82
C PHE A 178 -37.06 -9.57 -37.55
N ASP A 179 -37.90 -9.35 -38.56
CA ASP A 179 -39.17 -8.65 -38.42
C ASP A 179 -40.33 -9.41 -39.10
N ASP A 180 -41.17 -10.07 -38.30
CA ASP A 180 -42.32 -10.84 -38.80
C ASP A 180 -43.65 -10.11 -38.59
N HIS A 181 -44.08 -9.36 -39.61
CA HIS A 181 -45.44 -8.80 -39.66
C HIS A 181 -46.48 -9.82 -40.16
N GLY A 182 -46.04 -10.99 -40.66
CA GLY A 182 -46.89 -12.00 -41.28
C GLY A 182 -47.16 -13.22 -40.40
N ARG A 183 -47.24 -14.39 -41.04
CA ARG A 183 -47.39 -15.68 -40.37
C ARG A 183 -46.33 -16.65 -40.86
N ASN A 184 -45.64 -17.28 -39.92
CA ASN A 184 -44.67 -18.32 -40.24
C ASN A 184 -45.11 -19.68 -39.66
N ASN A 185 -44.91 -20.75 -40.44
CA ASN A 185 -45.11 -22.14 -40.04
C ASN A 185 -43.91 -22.96 -40.51
N LEU A 186 -42.76 -22.66 -39.92
CA LEU A 186 -41.51 -23.37 -40.18
C LEU A 186 -41.47 -24.64 -39.34
N ARG A 187 -41.42 -25.79 -39.99
CA ARG A 187 -41.25 -27.08 -39.33
C ARG A 187 -39.80 -27.28 -38.94
N TRP A 188 -39.53 -27.38 -37.65
CA TRP A 188 -38.21 -27.69 -37.10
C TRP A 188 -38.00 -29.20 -37.03
N ASN A 189 -37.05 -29.74 -37.79
CA ASN A 189 -36.60 -31.12 -37.65
C ASN A 189 -35.39 -31.19 -36.70
N ASP A 190 -35.26 -32.31 -35.98
CA ASP A 190 -34.17 -32.52 -35.03
C ASP A 190 -32.79 -32.37 -35.70
N GLY A 191 -31.96 -31.50 -35.11
CA GLY A 191 -30.59 -31.23 -35.57
C GLY A 191 -30.43 -30.05 -36.53
N PHE A 192 -31.45 -29.19 -36.69
CA PHE A 192 -31.26 -27.80 -37.13
C PHE A 192 -31.13 -26.90 -35.91
N ASN A 193 -30.08 -26.09 -35.85
CA ASN A 193 -29.78 -25.26 -34.67
C ASN A 193 -29.80 -23.78 -35.02
N VAL A 194 -30.46 -22.96 -34.21
CA VAL A 194 -30.32 -21.50 -34.27
C VAL A 194 -29.76 -21.05 -32.93
N THR A 195 -28.63 -20.35 -32.95
CA THR A 195 -27.97 -19.88 -31.73
C THR A 195 -27.67 -18.38 -31.85
N ASP A 196 -28.32 -17.60 -31.00
CA ASP A 196 -28.09 -16.18 -30.83
C ASP A 196 -26.99 -15.91 -29.78
N GLU A 197 -25.97 -15.18 -30.18
CA GLU A 197 -24.85 -14.74 -29.34
C GLU A 197 -25.15 -13.31 -28.87
N ILE A 198 -25.72 -13.16 -27.67
CA ILE A 198 -26.22 -11.87 -27.16
C ILE A 198 -25.07 -11.11 -26.49
N HIS A 199 -24.67 -9.98 -27.07
CA HIS A 199 -23.61 -9.11 -26.59
C HIS A 199 -24.11 -7.84 -25.88
N SER A 200 -25.37 -7.45 -26.08
CA SER A 200 -25.91 -6.17 -25.64
C SER A 200 -27.36 -6.23 -25.17
N ALA A 201 -27.81 -5.17 -24.47
CA ALA A 201 -29.19 -5.00 -24.05
C ALA A 201 -30.18 -4.89 -25.23
N GLU A 202 -29.74 -4.31 -26.36
CA GLU A 202 -30.55 -4.22 -27.58
C GLU A 202 -30.82 -5.61 -28.16
N GLU A 203 -29.78 -6.42 -28.31
CA GLU A 203 -29.89 -7.80 -28.79
C GLU A 203 -30.74 -8.66 -27.85
N LEU A 204 -30.64 -8.47 -26.52
CA LEU A 204 -31.52 -9.20 -25.58
C LEU A 204 -33.00 -8.82 -25.77
N ASN A 205 -33.31 -7.56 -26.09
CA ASN A 205 -34.67 -7.14 -26.43
C ASN A 205 -35.13 -7.71 -27.77
N ASN A 206 -34.25 -7.76 -28.77
CA ASN A 206 -34.52 -8.40 -30.06
C ASN A 206 -34.80 -9.90 -29.88
N PHE A 207 -34.00 -10.59 -29.08
CA PHE A 207 -34.21 -11.99 -28.75
C PHE A 207 -35.61 -12.22 -28.15
N SER A 208 -35.99 -11.40 -27.17
CA SER A 208 -37.34 -11.44 -26.59
C SER A 208 -38.44 -11.28 -27.67
N LYS A 209 -38.28 -10.30 -28.56
CA LYS A 209 -39.19 -10.09 -29.71
C LYS A 209 -39.29 -11.33 -30.60
N TYR A 210 -38.17 -11.97 -30.95
CA TYR A 210 -38.17 -13.16 -31.81
C TYR A 210 -38.97 -14.31 -31.21
N ILE A 211 -38.75 -14.60 -29.91
CA ILE A 211 -39.47 -15.66 -29.22
C ILE A 211 -40.96 -15.35 -29.13
N SER A 212 -41.32 -14.10 -28.79
CA SER A 212 -42.71 -13.65 -28.74
C SER A 212 -43.42 -13.67 -30.10
N GLN A 213 -42.67 -13.55 -31.20
CA GLN A 213 -43.16 -13.75 -32.57
C GLN A 213 -43.24 -15.24 -32.97
N GLY A 214 -42.98 -16.18 -32.06
CA GLY A 214 -43.18 -17.62 -32.25
C GLY A 214 -41.92 -18.40 -32.65
N GLN A 215 -40.74 -17.77 -32.65
CA GLN A 215 -39.46 -18.45 -32.94
C GLN A 215 -38.92 -19.18 -31.69
N THR A 216 -39.73 -20.03 -31.08
CA THR A 216 -39.55 -20.50 -29.69
C THR A 216 -38.38 -21.44 -29.44
N ARG A 217 -37.71 -21.94 -30.49
CA ARG A 217 -36.63 -22.93 -30.43
C ARG A 217 -35.25 -22.33 -30.70
N ILE A 218 -35.12 -21.00 -30.74
CA ILE A 218 -33.82 -20.34 -30.85
C ILE A 218 -33.10 -20.50 -29.50
N ASP A 219 -31.86 -20.98 -29.52
CA ASP A 219 -30.98 -20.97 -28.35
C ASP A 219 -30.34 -19.58 -28.21
N ALA A 220 -30.15 -19.11 -26.98
CA ALA A 220 -29.45 -17.88 -26.66
C ALA A 220 -28.24 -18.17 -25.77
N SER A 221 -27.15 -17.44 -26.02
CA SER A 221 -25.96 -17.45 -25.19
C SER A 221 -25.50 -16.02 -24.92
N LEU A 222 -25.42 -15.64 -23.64
CA LEU A 222 -24.83 -14.35 -23.30
C LEU A 222 -23.32 -14.39 -23.55
N GLN A 223 -22.80 -13.32 -24.13
CA GLN A 223 -21.37 -13.18 -24.42
C GLN A 223 -20.69 -12.11 -23.56
N ASN A 224 -21.48 -11.27 -22.88
CA ASN A 224 -21.05 -10.18 -22.03
C ASN A 224 -22.01 -10.02 -20.85
N ASP A 225 -21.57 -9.32 -19.81
CA ASP A 225 -22.48 -8.78 -18.80
C ASP A 225 -23.33 -7.65 -19.43
N ILE A 226 -24.65 -7.68 -19.19
CA ILE A 226 -25.63 -6.78 -19.79
C ILE A 226 -26.25 -5.90 -18.72
N SER A 227 -26.15 -4.58 -18.90
CA SER A 227 -26.89 -3.60 -18.11
C SER A 227 -28.21 -3.24 -18.80
N MET A 228 -29.34 -3.43 -18.12
CA MET A 228 -30.67 -3.13 -18.65
C MET A 228 -31.20 -1.81 -18.06
N TRP A 229 -31.05 -0.69 -18.77
CA TRP A 229 -31.63 0.59 -18.32
C TRP A 229 -32.97 0.85 -19.01
N GLY A 230 -34.00 0.10 -18.65
CA GLY A 230 -35.35 0.24 -19.24
C GLY A 230 -36.27 -0.91 -18.87
N SER A 231 -37.57 -0.74 -19.13
CA SER A 231 -38.54 -1.83 -18.96
C SER A 231 -38.32 -2.90 -20.02
N PHE A 232 -38.07 -4.12 -19.57
CA PHE A 232 -37.89 -5.30 -20.40
C PHE A 232 -39.23 -6.01 -20.62
N THR A 233 -39.52 -6.31 -21.88
CA THR A 233 -40.62 -7.21 -22.25
C THR A 233 -40.16 -8.66 -22.08
N PRO A 234 -40.82 -9.47 -21.24
CA PRO A 234 -40.40 -10.84 -20.97
C PRO A 234 -40.29 -11.70 -22.24
N ILE A 235 -39.33 -12.62 -22.25
CA ILE A 235 -39.15 -13.57 -23.37
C ILE A 235 -40.41 -14.43 -23.47
N GLY A 236 -41.02 -14.43 -24.66
CA GLY A 236 -42.26 -15.15 -24.95
C GLY A 236 -43.53 -14.40 -24.57
N HIS A 237 -43.44 -13.14 -24.11
CA HIS A 237 -44.61 -12.33 -23.78
C HIS A 237 -45.56 -12.14 -24.97
N THR A 238 -46.84 -11.94 -24.65
CA THR A 238 -47.89 -11.62 -25.64
C THR A 238 -47.52 -10.35 -26.41
N LEU A 239 -47.31 -10.46 -27.71
CA LEU A 239 -47.01 -9.35 -28.62
C LEU A 239 -47.85 -9.46 -29.90
N ASP A 240 -48.27 -8.32 -30.46
CA ASP A 240 -48.99 -8.22 -31.74
C ASP A 240 -50.24 -9.11 -31.86
N GLY A 241 -50.98 -9.28 -30.76
CA GLY A 241 -52.19 -10.11 -30.71
C GLY A 241 -51.93 -11.63 -30.72
N ARG A 242 -50.66 -12.06 -30.67
CA ARG A 242 -50.26 -13.46 -30.47
C ARG A 242 -50.30 -13.79 -28.99
N SER A 243 -50.77 -14.99 -28.65
CA SER A 243 -50.73 -15.48 -27.27
C SER A 243 -49.29 -15.62 -26.77
N THR A 244 -49.09 -15.61 -25.45
CA THR A 244 -47.81 -15.95 -24.83
C THR A 244 -47.23 -17.24 -25.44
N GLN A 245 -45.96 -17.17 -25.82
CA GLN A 245 -45.19 -18.25 -26.43
C GLN A 245 -44.37 -18.97 -25.37
N TRP A 246 -44.29 -20.29 -25.50
CA TRP A 246 -43.54 -21.12 -24.57
C TRP A 246 -42.13 -21.29 -25.12
N TYR A 247 -41.13 -20.80 -24.38
CA TYR A 247 -39.74 -20.92 -24.78
C TYR A 247 -39.28 -22.38 -24.71
N GLN A 248 -38.79 -22.91 -25.82
CA GLN A 248 -38.35 -24.31 -26.00
C GLN A 248 -36.84 -24.42 -26.28
N GLY A 249 -36.14 -23.30 -26.43
CA GLY A 249 -34.68 -23.27 -26.62
C GLY A 249 -33.91 -23.31 -25.29
N THR A 250 -32.59 -23.20 -25.38
CA THR A 250 -31.67 -23.05 -24.26
C THR A 250 -31.24 -21.60 -24.14
N PHE A 251 -31.56 -20.93 -23.04
CA PHE A 251 -30.97 -19.65 -22.66
C PHE A 251 -29.82 -19.93 -21.68
N ASP A 252 -28.59 -19.78 -22.15
CA ASP A 252 -27.38 -19.98 -21.36
C ASP A 252 -26.74 -18.63 -21.05
N GLY A 253 -26.73 -18.25 -19.78
CA GLY A 253 -26.07 -17.03 -19.32
C GLY A 253 -24.55 -17.11 -19.40
N HIS A 254 -23.94 -18.28 -19.63
CA HIS A 254 -22.49 -18.47 -19.80
C HIS A 254 -21.63 -17.93 -18.64
N GLY A 255 -22.21 -17.63 -17.46
CA GLY A 255 -21.49 -16.93 -16.38
C GLY A 255 -21.60 -15.43 -16.37
N HIS A 256 -22.32 -14.88 -17.33
CA HIS A 256 -22.57 -13.46 -17.42
C HIS A 256 -23.75 -13.03 -16.56
N ARG A 257 -23.77 -11.72 -16.30
CA ARG A 257 -24.75 -11.05 -15.45
C ARG A 257 -25.70 -10.21 -16.29
N ILE A 258 -26.98 -10.22 -15.96
CA ILE A 258 -27.94 -9.19 -16.36
C ILE A 258 -28.21 -8.31 -15.13
N TYR A 259 -27.85 -7.03 -15.16
CA TYR A 259 -27.98 -6.14 -14.00
C TYR A 259 -28.74 -4.86 -14.34
N ASN A 260 -29.24 -4.18 -13.30
CA ASN A 260 -30.23 -3.10 -13.41
C ASN A 260 -31.53 -3.56 -14.11
N PHE A 261 -31.81 -4.86 -14.15
CA PHE A 261 -32.98 -5.40 -14.83
C PHE A 261 -34.28 -4.78 -14.32
N ASN A 262 -35.19 -4.41 -15.21
CA ASN A 262 -36.51 -3.92 -14.83
C ASN A 262 -37.56 -4.59 -15.70
N SER A 263 -38.56 -5.24 -15.12
CA SER A 263 -39.71 -5.76 -15.87
C SER A 263 -41.00 -5.47 -15.12
N PHE A 264 -42.03 -4.99 -15.83
CA PHE A 264 -43.25 -4.48 -15.22
C PHE A 264 -44.51 -4.97 -15.93
N GLY A 265 -45.59 -5.15 -15.17
CA GLY A 265 -46.93 -5.47 -15.70
C GLY A 265 -47.27 -6.96 -15.68
N ASP A 266 -48.20 -7.38 -16.54
CA ASP A 266 -48.64 -8.79 -16.59
C ASP A 266 -47.51 -9.67 -17.13
N GLY A 267 -47.17 -10.75 -16.42
CA GLY A 267 -46.10 -11.68 -16.80
C GLY A 267 -44.68 -11.16 -16.56
N ALA A 268 -44.52 -10.08 -15.77
CA ALA A 268 -43.23 -9.45 -15.52
C ALA A 268 -42.16 -10.45 -15.06
N SER A 269 -41.13 -10.65 -15.89
CA SER A 269 -40.08 -11.66 -15.71
C SER A 269 -38.96 -11.52 -16.75
N LEU A 270 -37.91 -12.34 -16.65
CA LEU A 270 -36.97 -12.52 -17.76
C LEU A 270 -37.60 -13.40 -18.85
N ILE A 271 -38.21 -14.52 -18.46
CA ILE A 271 -38.93 -15.42 -19.36
C ILE A 271 -40.31 -15.64 -18.80
N GLU A 272 -41.36 -15.36 -19.59
CA GLU A 272 -42.72 -15.53 -19.11
C GLU A 272 -43.03 -17.03 -18.93
N LYS A 273 -42.75 -17.85 -19.95
CA LYS A 273 -43.02 -19.30 -19.90
C LYS A 273 -41.89 -20.11 -20.50
N ILE A 274 -41.35 -21.05 -19.72
CA ILE A 274 -40.44 -22.09 -20.20
C ILE A 274 -41.24 -23.37 -20.43
N GLY A 275 -41.18 -23.94 -21.64
CA GLY A 275 -41.82 -25.21 -21.98
C GLY A 275 -40.96 -26.44 -21.72
N ASP A 276 -41.50 -27.63 -22.00
CA ASP A 276 -40.89 -28.92 -21.66
C ASP A 276 -39.44 -29.10 -22.12
N ASP A 277 -39.10 -28.61 -23.32
CA ASP A 277 -37.74 -28.69 -23.88
C ASP A 277 -36.85 -27.50 -23.47
N GLY A 278 -37.48 -26.44 -22.94
CA GLY A 278 -36.86 -25.17 -22.63
C GLY A 278 -35.90 -25.23 -21.44
N LYS A 279 -34.81 -24.48 -21.52
CA LYS A 279 -33.77 -24.44 -20.50
C LYS A 279 -33.31 -23.02 -20.21
N LEU A 280 -33.09 -22.72 -18.94
CA LEU A 280 -32.44 -21.50 -18.46
C LEU A 280 -31.29 -21.91 -17.54
N THR A 281 -30.06 -21.52 -17.90
CA THR A 281 -28.87 -21.98 -17.19
C THR A 281 -27.78 -20.92 -17.07
N HIS A 282 -26.90 -21.07 -16.08
CA HIS A 282 -25.68 -20.27 -15.89
C HIS A 282 -25.87 -18.75 -15.95
N LEU A 283 -26.91 -18.22 -15.30
CA LEU A 283 -27.22 -16.79 -15.33
C LEU A 283 -27.18 -16.17 -13.92
N GLU A 284 -26.55 -15.01 -13.80
CA GLU A 284 -26.80 -14.09 -12.69
C GLU A 284 -27.71 -12.95 -13.15
N ILE A 285 -28.72 -12.61 -12.36
CA ILE A 285 -29.61 -11.49 -12.66
C ILE A 285 -29.89 -10.63 -11.43
N SER A 286 -29.89 -9.30 -11.58
CA SER A 286 -30.26 -8.36 -10.53
C SER A 286 -31.09 -7.18 -11.03
N GLY A 287 -32.05 -6.73 -10.21
CA GLY A 287 -32.99 -5.70 -10.62
C GLY A 287 -34.34 -5.73 -9.91
N LEU A 288 -35.35 -5.09 -10.52
CA LEU A 288 -36.71 -4.94 -10.02
C LEU A 288 -37.70 -5.61 -10.96
N VAL A 289 -38.61 -6.41 -10.42
CA VAL A 289 -39.71 -7.02 -11.17
C VAL A 289 -41.02 -6.76 -10.42
N GLU A 290 -41.96 -6.07 -11.06
CA GLU A 290 -43.24 -5.72 -10.42
C GLU A 290 -44.42 -5.97 -11.34
N GLY A 291 -45.36 -6.80 -10.90
CA GLY A 291 -46.52 -7.10 -11.72
C GLY A 291 -47.33 -8.31 -11.31
N LYS A 292 -48.27 -8.67 -12.17
CA LYS A 292 -49.08 -9.87 -12.04
C LYS A 292 -48.30 -11.06 -12.58
N ASP A 293 -48.37 -12.20 -11.89
CA ASP A 293 -47.64 -13.42 -12.26
C ASP A 293 -46.12 -13.15 -12.36
N ALA A 294 -45.62 -12.23 -11.53
CA ALA A 294 -44.25 -11.77 -11.57
C ALA A 294 -43.26 -12.84 -11.04
N GLY A 295 -42.06 -12.91 -11.63
CA GLY A 295 -40.97 -13.72 -11.12
C GLY A 295 -39.67 -13.62 -11.92
N PHE A 296 -38.65 -14.40 -11.54
CA PHE A 296 -37.49 -14.59 -12.42
C PHE A 296 -37.92 -15.24 -13.74
N VAL A 297 -38.73 -16.29 -13.62
CA VAL A 297 -39.50 -16.92 -14.69
C VAL A 297 -40.95 -17.01 -14.22
N SER A 298 -41.94 -16.55 -14.98
CA SER A 298 -43.33 -16.58 -14.48
C SER A 298 -43.87 -18.01 -14.33
N GLU A 299 -43.72 -18.86 -15.35
CA GLU A 299 -44.17 -20.26 -15.35
C GLU A 299 -43.09 -21.21 -15.93
N ASN A 300 -42.86 -22.34 -15.26
CA ASN A 300 -41.81 -23.30 -15.63
C ASN A 300 -42.33 -24.74 -15.80
N HIS A 301 -42.14 -25.27 -17.01
CA HIS A 301 -42.32 -26.69 -17.36
C HIS A 301 -41.00 -27.35 -17.76
N GLY A 302 -39.99 -26.55 -18.11
CA GLY A 302 -38.67 -27.00 -18.50
C GLY A 302 -37.68 -27.05 -17.35
N THR A 303 -36.43 -26.65 -17.63
CA THR A 303 -35.32 -26.76 -16.68
C THR A 303 -34.73 -25.39 -16.34
N ILE A 304 -34.69 -25.04 -15.05
CA ILE A 304 -33.94 -23.89 -14.52
C ILE A 304 -32.79 -24.42 -13.67
N THR A 305 -31.56 -24.13 -14.06
CA THR A 305 -30.36 -24.69 -13.44
C THR A 305 -29.28 -23.66 -13.22
N ASP A 306 -28.52 -23.76 -12.14
CA ASP A 306 -27.25 -23.04 -12.00
C ASP A 306 -27.41 -21.50 -12.12
N CYS A 307 -28.50 -20.94 -11.54
CA CYS A 307 -28.85 -19.52 -11.64
C CYS A 307 -28.75 -18.79 -10.29
N ALA A 308 -28.34 -17.52 -10.31
CA ALA A 308 -28.35 -16.62 -9.15
C ALA A 308 -29.27 -15.42 -9.39
N ILE A 309 -30.23 -15.24 -8.50
CA ILE A 309 -31.38 -14.37 -8.70
C ILE A 309 -31.42 -13.35 -7.57
N ASP A 310 -31.01 -12.13 -7.86
CA ASP A 310 -31.05 -10.97 -6.97
C ASP A 310 -32.11 -9.95 -7.45
N LEU A 311 -33.34 -10.43 -7.60
CA LEU A 311 -34.46 -9.64 -8.06
C LEU A 311 -35.35 -9.21 -6.89
N ASP A 312 -35.59 -7.90 -6.79
CA ASP A 312 -36.67 -7.39 -5.95
C ASP A 312 -37.99 -7.63 -6.66
N ILE A 313 -38.78 -8.57 -6.15
CA ILE A 313 -40.05 -8.98 -6.76
C ILE A 313 -41.21 -8.49 -5.89
N SER A 314 -42.19 -7.86 -6.54
CA SER A 314 -43.43 -7.42 -5.89
C SER A 314 -44.64 -7.73 -6.76
N SER A 315 -45.75 -8.13 -6.12
CA SER A 315 -47.04 -8.14 -6.80
C SER A 315 -47.69 -6.75 -6.73
N ASN A 316 -48.37 -6.36 -7.80
CA ASN A 316 -48.97 -5.04 -7.97
C ASN A 316 -49.78 -4.58 -6.73
N ARG A 317 -49.59 -3.33 -6.29
CA ARG A 317 -50.26 -2.71 -5.13
C ARG A 317 -51.79 -2.64 -5.23
N TYR A 318 -52.38 -2.87 -6.40
CA TYR A 318 -53.78 -2.51 -6.67
C TYR A 318 -54.80 -3.65 -6.68
N ASN A 319 -54.42 -4.94 -6.72
CA ASN A 319 -55.39 -6.05 -6.83
C ASN A 319 -55.15 -7.23 -5.86
N PHE A 320 -56.22 -7.65 -5.21
CA PHE A 320 -56.23 -8.65 -4.14
C PHE A 320 -56.11 -10.13 -4.61
N CYS A 321 -55.73 -10.44 -5.85
CA CYS A 321 -55.79 -11.81 -6.39
C CYS A 321 -54.50 -12.31 -7.09
N GLU A 322 -53.38 -11.60 -7.02
CA GLU A 322 -52.24 -11.86 -7.91
C GLU A 322 -51.07 -12.52 -7.16
N LEU A 323 -50.59 -13.65 -7.70
CA LEU A 323 -49.45 -14.42 -7.19
C LEU A 323 -48.17 -13.85 -7.84
N ALA A 324 -47.12 -13.71 -7.04
CA ALA A 324 -45.76 -13.48 -7.54
C ALA A 324 -44.84 -14.53 -6.93
N ASN A 325 -43.89 -15.01 -7.71
CA ASN A 325 -42.95 -16.05 -7.32
C ASN A 325 -41.52 -15.52 -7.43
N GLY A 326 -40.68 -15.68 -6.39
CA GLY A 326 -39.27 -15.27 -6.45
C GLY A 326 -38.51 -15.91 -7.61
N ILE A 327 -38.65 -17.23 -7.76
CA ILE A 327 -38.07 -18.00 -8.86
C ILE A 327 -39.14 -18.24 -9.94
N THR A 328 -40.16 -19.05 -9.66
CA THR A 328 -41.18 -19.39 -10.66
C THR A 328 -42.43 -20.11 -10.11
N ASP A 329 -43.51 -20.11 -10.88
CA ASP A 329 -44.58 -21.12 -10.78
C ASP A 329 -44.13 -22.43 -11.47
N ASN A 330 -43.87 -23.47 -10.68
CA ASN A 330 -43.45 -24.80 -11.11
C ASN A 330 -44.58 -25.84 -10.93
N SER A 331 -45.85 -25.41 -11.01
CA SER A 331 -47.04 -26.25 -10.86
C SER A 331 -47.13 -27.35 -11.91
N CYS A 332 -46.55 -27.15 -13.08
CA CYS A 332 -46.78 -28.00 -14.21
C CYS A 332 -45.70 -29.08 -14.47
N GLY A 333 -44.74 -29.25 -13.56
CA GLY A 333 -43.83 -30.41 -13.61
C GLY A 333 -42.37 -30.10 -13.94
N GLY A 334 -41.98 -28.83 -14.08
CA GLY A 334 -40.61 -28.44 -14.40
C GLY A 334 -39.55 -28.82 -13.36
N GLN A 335 -38.28 -28.70 -13.74
CA GLN A 335 -37.12 -29.00 -12.92
C GLN A 335 -36.39 -27.72 -12.52
N ILE A 336 -36.09 -27.59 -11.23
CA ILE A 336 -35.25 -26.52 -10.70
C ILE A 336 -34.10 -27.14 -9.92
N ARG A 337 -32.86 -26.81 -10.29
CA ARG A 337 -31.67 -27.33 -9.60
C ARG A 337 -30.60 -26.26 -9.38
N ASN A 338 -29.94 -26.29 -8.23
CA ASN A 338 -28.73 -25.49 -7.97
C ASN A 338 -28.95 -23.99 -8.27
N SER A 339 -30.05 -23.45 -7.75
CA SER A 339 -30.47 -22.07 -8.01
C SER A 339 -30.64 -21.31 -6.71
N PHE A 340 -30.28 -20.03 -6.75
CA PHE A 340 -30.19 -19.20 -5.55
C PHE A 340 -30.98 -17.92 -5.66
N TYR A 341 -31.72 -17.59 -4.60
CA TYR A 341 -32.54 -16.38 -4.54
C TYR A 341 -32.10 -15.47 -3.38
N ILE A 342 -31.68 -14.24 -3.71
CA ILE A 342 -31.14 -13.24 -2.77
C ILE A 342 -32.07 -12.04 -2.61
N GLY A 343 -32.84 -11.74 -3.67
CA GLY A 343 -33.63 -10.52 -3.73
C GLY A 343 -34.80 -10.48 -2.74
N SER A 344 -35.53 -9.37 -2.71
CA SER A 344 -36.66 -9.22 -1.80
C SER A 344 -38.00 -9.68 -2.39
N LEU A 345 -38.94 -10.08 -1.52
CA LEU A 345 -40.32 -10.38 -1.88
C LEU A 345 -41.26 -9.52 -1.04
N THR A 346 -41.94 -8.58 -1.68
CA THR A 346 -42.67 -7.50 -0.99
C THR A 346 -44.19 -7.55 -1.23
N ASN A 347 -44.86 -8.61 -0.77
CA ASN A 347 -46.32 -8.63 -0.54
C ASN A 347 -46.72 -9.89 0.27
N THR A 348 -47.91 -9.90 0.88
CA THR A 348 -48.47 -11.03 1.65
C THR A 348 -48.86 -12.25 0.80
N LYS A 349 -48.80 -12.15 -0.53
CA LYS A 349 -49.14 -13.23 -1.49
C LYS A 349 -47.96 -13.69 -2.36
N CYS A 350 -46.74 -13.27 -2.02
CA CYS A 350 -45.54 -13.70 -2.73
C CYS A 350 -45.07 -15.06 -2.19
N ASN A 351 -44.78 -16.00 -3.09
CA ASN A 351 -44.08 -17.24 -2.78
C ASN A 351 -42.64 -17.16 -3.30
N LEU A 352 -41.74 -18.01 -2.81
CA LEU A 352 -40.43 -18.17 -3.43
C LEU A 352 -40.60 -18.93 -4.75
N LEU A 353 -41.35 -20.02 -4.70
CA LEU A 353 -41.71 -20.84 -5.84
C LEU A 353 -42.94 -21.69 -5.48
N TYR A 354 -43.70 -22.11 -6.48
CA TYR A 354 -44.86 -22.99 -6.31
C TYR A 354 -44.60 -24.36 -6.97
N THR A 355 -44.61 -25.47 -6.22
CA THR A 355 -44.15 -26.79 -6.73
C THR A 355 -45.27 -27.77 -7.04
N GLY A 356 -46.43 -27.32 -7.54
CA GLY A 356 -47.65 -28.14 -7.74
C GLY A 356 -47.52 -29.46 -8.55
N GLY A 357 -46.30 -29.84 -8.98
CA GLY A 357 -45.96 -31.15 -9.55
C GLY A 357 -44.47 -31.31 -9.89
N GLY A 358 -43.71 -30.22 -10.02
CA GLY A 358 -42.31 -30.25 -10.47
C GLY A 358 -41.25 -30.56 -9.41
N SER A 359 -40.05 -30.91 -9.88
CA SER A 359 -38.91 -31.28 -9.03
C SER A 359 -38.07 -30.06 -8.65
N VAL A 360 -37.69 -29.98 -7.37
CA VAL A 360 -36.86 -28.90 -6.83
C VAL A 360 -35.76 -29.53 -5.99
N ASN A 361 -34.51 -29.31 -6.38
CA ASN A 361 -33.32 -29.82 -5.72
C ASN A 361 -32.29 -28.69 -5.55
N ASP A 362 -31.61 -28.62 -4.41
CA ASP A 362 -30.51 -27.65 -4.19
C ASP A 362 -30.91 -26.18 -4.48
N VAL A 363 -32.08 -25.78 -4.00
CA VAL A 363 -32.56 -24.39 -4.07
C VAL A 363 -32.44 -23.72 -2.72
N TYR A 364 -31.78 -22.55 -2.70
CA TYR A 364 -31.50 -21.79 -1.48
C TYR A 364 -32.05 -20.37 -1.58
N TYR A 365 -32.46 -19.79 -0.44
CA TYR A 365 -33.01 -18.44 -0.43
C TYR A 365 -32.72 -17.65 0.84
N TYR A 366 -32.62 -16.33 0.70
CA TYR A 366 -32.55 -15.38 1.79
C TYR A 366 -33.62 -14.29 1.64
N THR A 367 -34.71 -14.43 2.39
CA THR A 367 -35.78 -13.41 2.44
C THR A 367 -36.13 -13.05 3.89
N PRO A 368 -36.33 -11.75 4.19
CA PRO A 368 -36.71 -11.28 5.51
C PRO A 368 -38.17 -11.61 5.85
N THR A 369 -39.03 -11.81 4.86
CA THR A 369 -40.45 -12.14 5.05
C THR A 369 -40.66 -13.66 5.19
N PRO A 370 -41.52 -14.14 6.10
CA PRO A 370 -41.92 -15.54 6.12
C PRO A 370 -42.67 -15.88 4.83
N ILE A 371 -42.18 -16.87 4.09
CA ILE A 371 -42.78 -17.32 2.83
C ILE A 371 -43.37 -18.71 3.02
N SER A 372 -44.54 -18.95 2.41
CA SER A 372 -45.11 -20.28 2.24
C SER A 372 -44.65 -20.91 0.92
N GLY A 373 -44.12 -22.13 0.95
CA GLY A 373 -44.03 -22.97 -0.25
C GLY A 373 -42.66 -23.58 -0.58
N GLY A 374 -42.71 -24.78 -1.18
CA GLY A 374 -41.60 -25.45 -1.88
C GLY A 374 -40.60 -26.26 -1.03
N ARG A 375 -39.86 -27.17 -1.69
CA ARG A 375 -38.69 -27.88 -1.15
C ARG A 375 -37.43 -27.03 -1.30
N ALA A 376 -37.36 -25.89 -0.62
CA ALA A 376 -36.22 -24.97 -0.65
C ALA A 376 -35.64 -24.73 0.75
N THR A 377 -34.33 -24.56 0.86
CA THR A 377 -33.64 -24.37 2.15
C THR A 377 -33.44 -22.89 2.43
N ARG A 378 -34.00 -22.40 3.54
CA ARG A 378 -33.74 -21.02 4.02
C ARG A 378 -32.32 -20.90 4.52
N VAL A 379 -31.61 -19.86 4.10
CA VAL A 379 -30.26 -19.52 4.56
C VAL A 379 -30.25 -18.13 5.20
N SER A 380 -29.30 -17.86 6.10
CA SER A 380 -29.24 -16.56 6.79
C SER A 380 -28.66 -15.47 5.89
N LYS A 381 -29.00 -14.20 6.18
CA LYS A 381 -28.46 -13.03 5.46
C LYS A 381 -26.95 -13.11 5.34
N SER A 382 -26.35 -13.35 6.50
CA SER A 382 -24.93 -13.55 6.63
C SER A 382 -24.54 -14.62 5.65
N ASP A 383 -24.95 -15.88 5.81
CA ASP A 383 -24.53 -17.04 4.96
C ASP A 383 -24.64 -16.81 3.43
N VAL A 384 -25.56 -15.94 2.99
CA VAL A 384 -25.74 -15.51 1.59
C VAL A 384 -24.73 -14.46 1.15
N GLU A 385 -24.63 -13.38 1.92
CA GLU A 385 -23.60 -12.32 1.78
C GLU A 385 -22.22 -12.82 2.20
N THR A 386 -22.03 -14.13 2.10
CA THR A 386 -20.98 -14.87 2.72
C THR A 386 -20.31 -15.83 1.75
N GLY A 387 -21.03 -16.24 0.70
CA GLY A 387 -20.48 -17.20 -0.27
C GLY A 387 -20.40 -18.62 0.27
N ILE A 388 -20.80 -18.86 1.53
CA ILE A 388 -20.84 -20.19 2.14
C ILE A 388 -21.82 -21.14 1.46
N VAL A 389 -22.88 -20.59 0.88
CA VAL A 389 -23.81 -21.35 0.02
C VAL A 389 -23.10 -21.88 -1.22
N THR A 390 -22.15 -21.13 -1.78
CA THR A 390 -21.36 -21.50 -2.98
C THR A 390 -20.35 -22.61 -2.66
N GLU A 391 -19.72 -22.59 -1.48
CA GLU A 391 -18.82 -23.64 -1.03
C GLU A 391 -19.55 -24.95 -0.70
N TRP A 392 -20.78 -24.88 -0.16
CA TRP A 392 -21.63 -26.06 0.04
C TRP A 392 -21.91 -26.83 -1.25
N LEU A 393 -22.10 -26.11 -2.36
CA LEU A 393 -22.37 -26.70 -3.68
C LEU A 393 -21.12 -27.34 -4.32
N ASN A 394 -19.93 -26.82 -4.03
CA ASN A 394 -18.66 -27.35 -4.53
C ASN A 394 -18.20 -28.61 -3.77
N GLY A 395 -18.51 -28.73 -2.46
CA GLY A 395 -18.13 -29.86 -1.61
C GLY A 395 -18.90 -31.15 -1.86
N THR A 396 -20.19 -31.07 -2.22
CA THR A 396 -21.03 -32.24 -2.54
C THR A 396 -20.53 -33.03 -3.76
N ARG A 397 -19.76 -32.39 -4.67
CA ARG A 397 -19.20 -33.04 -5.87
C ARG A 397 -17.89 -33.80 -5.63
N GLN A 398 -17.20 -33.62 -4.49
CA GLN A 398 -16.01 -34.44 -4.17
C GLN A 398 -16.36 -35.73 -3.41
N GLY A 399 -17.63 -35.94 -3.06
CA GLY A 399 -18.08 -36.99 -2.15
C GLY A 399 -19.12 -37.96 -2.72
N GLU A 400 -19.12 -38.26 -4.02
CA GLU A 400 -19.91 -39.39 -4.53
C GLU A 400 -19.17 -40.72 -4.34
N LYS A 401 -19.13 -41.19 -3.08
CA LYS A 401 -19.29 -42.60 -2.71
C LYS A 401 -19.87 -42.67 -1.29
N ASN A 402 -21.19 -42.79 -1.22
CA ASN A 402 -21.97 -43.42 -0.14
C ASN A 402 -21.78 -42.85 1.29
N ASP A 403 -22.53 -41.83 1.70
CA ASP A 403 -23.35 -41.91 2.94
C ASP A 403 -24.29 -40.69 3.08
N THR A 404 -25.52 -40.92 3.54
CA THR A 404 -26.62 -39.94 3.60
C THR A 404 -26.90 -39.38 5.01
N SER A 405 -25.97 -39.49 5.95
CA SER A 405 -26.29 -39.20 7.36
C SER A 405 -25.19 -38.49 8.15
N SER A 406 -24.92 -37.21 7.88
CA SER A 406 -24.51 -36.24 8.91
C SER A 406 -24.41 -34.83 8.32
N TRP A 407 -25.46 -34.03 8.49
CA TRP A 407 -25.47 -32.61 8.12
C TRP A 407 -25.11 -31.79 9.37
N ILE A 408 -23.98 -31.09 9.37
CA ILE A 408 -23.57 -30.18 10.47
C ILE A 408 -23.13 -28.82 9.89
N TRP A 409 -24.00 -27.84 10.13
CA TRP A 409 -23.90 -26.37 10.27
C TRP A 409 -22.59 -25.55 10.01
N LYS A 410 -22.78 -24.43 9.27
CA LYS A 410 -22.45 -22.98 9.54
C LYS A 410 -21.21 -22.21 8.98
N GLN A 411 -21.52 -21.01 8.40
CA GLN A 411 -20.93 -19.63 8.41
C GLN A 411 -19.75 -19.06 7.50
N VAL A 412 -19.95 -17.84 6.88
CA VAL A 412 -18.99 -16.67 6.61
C VAL A 412 -18.62 -16.21 5.13
N VAL A 413 -18.16 -14.91 4.94
CA VAL A 413 -18.43 -13.59 4.19
C VAL A 413 -18.08 -13.33 2.67
N GLU A 414 -18.85 -12.44 1.99
CA GLU A 414 -18.45 -11.51 0.90
C GLU A 414 -19.39 -10.30 0.58
N ASP A 415 -18.76 -9.12 0.53
CA ASP A 415 -19.27 -7.81 0.10
C ASP A 415 -19.53 -7.71 -1.42
N ARG A 416 -20.41 -6.78 -1.81
CA ARG A 416 -20.74 -6.42 -3.21
C ARG A 416 -19.50 -6.08 -4.06
N VAL A 417 -18.92 -7.07 -4.75
CA VAL A 417 -17.91 -6.83 -5.80
C VAL A 417 -18.28 -7.62 -7.05
N SER A 418 -18.46 -6.90 -8.15
CA SER A 418 -19.05 -7.32 -9.43
C SER A 418 -18.29 -8.39 -10.22
N ASN A 419 -17.24 -9.04 -9.69
CA ASN A 419 -16.28 -9.79 -10.51
C ASN A 419 -16.05 -11.27 -10.11
N LEU A 420 -16.76 -11.83 -9.12
CA LEU A 420 -16.51 -13.19 -8.58
C LEU A 420 -17.49 -14.30 -9.05
N VAL A 421 -18.12 -14.19 -10.24
CA VAL A 421 -19.09 -15.21 -10.73
C VAL A 421 -18.44 -16.42 -11.40
N LYS A 422 -17.18 -16.32 -11.85
CA LYS A 422 -16.48 -17.40 -12.59
C LYS A 422 -16.14 -18.65 -11.75
N CYS A 423 -16.39 -18.64 -10.44
CA CYS A 423 -16.08 -19.73 -9.52
C CYS A 423 -17.32 -20.51 -9.02
N ARG A 424 -18.52 -20.22 -9.55
CA ARG A 424 -19.76 -20.89 -9.13
C ARG A 424 -19.93 -22.26 -9.81
N PRO A 425 -20.27 -23.33 -9.08
CA PRO A 425 -20.54 -24.64 -9.67
C PRO A 425 -21.76 -24.59 -10.58
N GLY A 426 -21.62 -25.14 -11.79
CA GLY A 426 -22.62 -25.04 -12.85
C GLY A 426 -22.05 -24.28 -14.04
N PHE A 427 -21.42 -23.12 -13.81
CA PHE A 427 -20.84 -22.23 -14.81
C PHE A 427 -19.55 -22.80 -15.46
N ALA A 428 -19.69 -23.93 -16.15
CA ALA A 428 -18.59 -24.63 -16.81
C ALA A 428 -18.31 -24.01 -18.18
N GLY A 429 -17.29 -23.14 -18.25
CA GLY A 429 -16.84 -22.57 -19.54
C GLY A 429 -15.64 -21.63 -19.46
N ALA A 430 -15.39 -20.96 -18.33
CA ALA A 430 -14.21 -20.12 -18.18
C ALA A 430 -13.02 -20.95 -17.65
N GLY A 431 -11.86 -20.85 -18.31
CA GLY A 431 -10.66 -21.59 -17.97
C GLY A 431 -10.30 -21.52 -16.48
N ILE A 432 -9.64 -22.56 -15.98
CA ILE A 432 -9.19 -22.66 -14.58
C ILE A 432 -8.31 -21.43 -14.27
N ILE A 433 -8.88 -20.41 -13.62
CA ILE A 433 -8.14 -19.29 -13.04
C ILE A 433 -7.43 -19.86 -11.81
N THR A 434 -6.11 -20.00 -11.88
CA THR A 434 -5.29 -20.49 -10.78
C THR A 434 -4.95 -19.37 -9.80
N LYS A 435 -4.67 -19.68 -8.52
CA LYS A 435 -4.08 -18.70 -7.60
C LYS A 435 -2.80 -18.11 -8.18
N ALA A 436 -2.61 -16.80 -8.02
CA ALA A 436 -1.30 -16.21 -8.22
C ALA A 436 -0.26 -16.92 -7.32
N PRO A 437 0.98 -17.07 -7.79
CA PRO A 437 2.03 -17.68 -6.99
C PRO A 437 2.26 -16.87 -5.72
N VAL A 438 2.63 -17.54 -4.63
CA VAL A 438 3.01 -16.88 -3.38
C VAL A 438 4.16 -15.89 -3.66
N PRO A 439 4.01 -14.59 -3.34
CA PRO A 439 5.06 -13.62 -3.57
C PRO A 439 6.32 -14.04 -2.83
N ASN A 440 7.45 -14.13 -3.53
CA ASN A 440 8.70 -14.45 -2.84
C ASN A 440 9.18 -13.21 -2.08
N LEU A 441 9.14 -13.25 -0.74
CA LEU A 441 9.58 -12.17 0.13
C LEU A 441 10.65 -12.68 1.10
N SER A 442 11.75 -11.94 1.23
CA SER A 442 12.83 -12.23 2.18
C SER A 442 13.17 -11.01 3.04
N ILE A 443 13.99 -11.19 4.07
CA ILE A 443 14.37 -10.08 4.95
C ILE A 443 15.20 -9.00 4.24
N ASN A 444 15.93 -9.37 3.19
CA ASN A 444 16.74 -8.44 2.38
C ASN A 444 15.87 -7.52 1.51
N ASP A 445 14.60 -7.87 1.32
CA ASP A 445 13.61 -7.09 0.57
C ASP A 445 12.93 -6.02 1.43
N ILE A 446 13.38 -5.84 2.68
CA ILE A 446 12.82 -4.88 3.64
C ILE A 446 13.85 -3.80 3.96
N GLY A 447 13.55 -2.56 3.57
CA GLY A 447 14.23 -1.36 4.05
C GLY A 447 13.82 -1.06 5.49
N ARG A 448 14.79 -0.83 6.37
CA ARG A 448 14.59 -0.67 7.82
C ARG A 448 15.17 0.65 8.32
N THR A 449 14.38 1.42 9.06
CA THR A 449 14.84 2.50 9.92
C THR A 449 14.51 2.17 11.39
N ASP A 450 14.75 3.09 12.31
CA ASP A 450 14.29 2.94 13.70
C ASP A 450 12.78 3.10 13.85
N LYS A 451 12.11 3.79 12.93
CA LYS A 451 10.68 4.14 13.02
C LYS A 451 9.86 3.73 11.80
N SER A 452 10.46 3.06 10.82
CA SER A 452 9.77 2.60 9.63
C SER A 452 10.32 1.30 9.07
N LEU A 453 9.44 0.59 8.36
CA LEU A 453 9.76 -0.56 7.55
C LEU A 453 9.12 -0.36 6.17
N ARG A 454 9.84 -0.72 5.11
CA ARG A 454 9.35 -0.59 3.73
C ARG A 454 9.72 -1.81 2.91
N VAL A 455 8.76 -2.39 2.20
CA VAL A 455 9.07 -3.41 1.19
C VAL A 455 9.69 -2.72 -0.03
N THR A 456 10.93 -3.06 -0.35
CA THR A 456 11.72 -2.47 -1.46
C THR A 456 11.64 -3.30 -2.74
N LYS A 457 11.31 -4.59 -2.63
CA LYS A 457 11.15 -5.49 -3.76
C LYS A 457 9.97 -5.07 -4.64
N GLN A 458 10.19 -5.13 -5.95
CA GLN A 458 9.15 -4.98 -6.95
C GLN A 458 8.53 -6.36 -7.25
N PHE A 459 7.20 -6.39 -7.32
CA PHE A 459 6.43 -7.59 -7.63
C PHE A 459 5.83 -7.46 -9.03
N ASP A 460 5.63 -8.59 -9.70
CA ASP A 460 5.05 -8.64 -11.05
C ASP A 460 3.53 -8.37 -11.02
N THR A 461 3.18 -7.09 -10.86
CA THR A 461 1.78 -6.63 -10.75
C THR A 461 1.04 -6.64 -12.07
N ASP A 462 1.76 -6.55 -13.19
CA ASP A 462 1.18 -6.59 -14.52
C ASP A 462 0.61 -7.98 -14.81
N LYS A 463 1.30 -9.03 -14.34
CA LYS A 463 0.89 -10.42 -14.56
C LYS A 463 -0.09 -10.95 -13.51
N TYR A 464 0.11 -10.63 -12.23
CA TYR A 464 -0.63 -11.26 -11.13
C TYR A 464 -1.57 -10.29 -10.38
N GLY A 465 -1.64 -9.04 -10.81
CA GLY A 465 -2.47 -8.01 -10.19
C GLY A 465 -1.77 -7.23 -9.08
N GLN A 466 -2.49 -6.25 -8.51
CA GLN A 466 -1.94 -5.35 -7.49
C GLN A 466 -1.48 -6.11 -6.25
N VAL A 467 -0.40 -5.65 -5.60
CA VAL A 467 0.06 -6.18 -4.32
C VAL A 467 -0.45 -5.36 -3.14
N GLU A 468 -0.76 -6.04 -2.04
CA GLU A 468 -1.15 -5.44 -0.76
C GLU A 468 -0.24 -5.92 0.38
N TYR A 469 -0.10 -5.07 1.40
CA TYR A 469 0.82 -5.22 2.51
C TYR A 469 0.09 -5.11 3.85
N GLU A 470 0.41 -6.00 4.79
CA GLU A 470 -0.10 -5.98 6.18
C GLU A 470 1.08 -5.98 7.16
N LEU A 471 0.93 -5.28 8.29
CA LEU A 471 1.90 -5.27 9.39
C LEU A 471 1.27 -5.78 10.67
N THR A 472 1.88 -6.79 11.27
CA THR A 472 1.54 -7.29 12.61
C THR A 472 2.69 -7.09 13.60
N ASP A 473 2.37 -7.01 14.89
CA ASP A 473 3.37 -7.02 15.97
C ASP A 473 3.93 -8.43 16.24
N GLY A 474 4.92 -8.54 17.12
CA GLY A 474 5.49 -9.82 17.57
C GLY A 474 4.52 -10.77 18.29
N HIS A 475 3.29 -10.34 18.58
CA HIS A 475 2.22 -11.17 19.12
C HIS A 475 1.20 -11.60 18.06
N GLY A 476 1.37 -11.16 16.81
CA GLY A 476 0.47 -11.44 15.70
C GLY A 476 -0.73 -10.51 15.60
N ASN A 477 -0.81 -9.44 16.40
CA ASN A 477 -1.90 -8.46 16.28
C ASN A 477 -1.67 -7.56 15.07
N VAL A 478 -2.72 -7.30 14.30
CA VAL A 478 -2.67 -6.39 13.14
C VAL A 478 -2.52 -4.95 13.63
N ILE A 479 -1.37 -4.34 13.32
CA ILE A 479 -1.08 -2.92 13.58
C ILE A 479 -1.57 -2.06 12.41
N LYS A 480 -1.38 -2.56 11.18
CA LYS A 480 -1.90 -1.98 9.94
C LYS A 480 -2.41 -3.10 9.06
N GLY A 481 -3.71 -3.06 8.73
CA GLY A 481 -4.32 -4.01 7.80
C GLY A 481 -3.83 -3.80 6.37
N TRP A 482 -4.31 -4.66 5.47
CA TRP A 482 -3.96 -4.66 4.06
C TRP A 482 -4.08 -3.27 3.42
N GLN A 483 -2.97 -2.79 2.85
CA GLN A 483 -2.88 -1.52 2.15
C GLN A 483 -1.98 -1.66 0.92
N ALA A 484 -2.20 -0.82 -0.10
CA ALA A 484 -1.34 -0.79 -1.30
C ALA A 484 0.03 -0.12 -1.04
N ASN A 485 0.13 0.72 0.00
CA ASN A 485 1.37 1.38 0.36
C ASN A 485 2.34 0.40 1.03
N SER A 486 3.56 0.29 0.50
CA SER A 486 4.56 -0.65 1.01
C SER A 486 5.35 -0.14 2.22
N GLU A 487 5.11 1.09 2.67
CA GLU A 487 5.81 1.73 3.80
C GLU A 487 4.93 1.87 5.04
N PHE A 488 5.49 1.44 6.18
CA PHE A 488 4.92 1.56 7.51
C PHE A 488 5.79 2.51 8.35
N THR A 489 5.21 3.55 8.93
CA THR A 489 5.93 4.58 9.71
C THR A 489 5.39 4.67 11.14
N ARG A 490 6.07 5.44 12.01
CA ARG A 490 5.74 5.63 13.43
C ARG A 490 5.83 4.33 14.25
N LEU A 491 6.75 3.45 13.86
CA LEU A 491 7.05 2.22 14.58
C LEU A 491 7.97 2.49 15.77
N THR A 492 7.99 1.57 16.73
CA THR A 492 8.87 1.66 17.89
C THR A 492 10.26 1.14 17.52
N PRO A 493 11.35 1.83 17.89
CA PRO A 493 12.71 1.34 17.69
C PRO A 493 12.97 0.00 18.38
N ASP A 494 13.91 -0.77 17.84
CA ASP A 494 14.31 -2.08 18.35
C ASP A 494 13.11 -3.01 18.67
N THR A 495 12.09 -3.02 17.81
CA THR A 495 10.84 -3.77 18.00
C THR A 495 10.60 -4.70 16.82
N GLU A 496 10.17 -5.92 17.12
CA GLU A 496 9.88 -6.95 16.11
C GLU A 496 8.48 -6.78 15.51
N TYR A 497 8.41 -6.88 14.19
CA TYR A 497 7.18 -6.83 13.41
C TYR A 497 7.21 -7.92 12.34
N THR A 498 6.03 -8.33 11.88
CA THR A 498 5.91 -9.21 10.71
C THR A 498 5.21 -8.46 9.58
N ILE A 499 5.88 -8.38 8.44
CA ILE A 499 5.31 -7.83 7.20
C ILE A 499 4.80 -8.99 6.38
N SER A 500 3.53 -8.89 5.96
CA SER A 500 2.93 -9.84 5.03
C SER A 500 2.62 -9.18 3.69
N VAL A 501 2.83 -9.91 2.60
CA VAL A 501 2.58 -9.47 1.23
C VAL A 501 1.76 -10.52 0.49
N ARG A 502 0.78 -10.08 -0.30
CA ARG A 502 0.01 -10.93 -1.22
C ARG A 502 -0.31 -10.18 -2.51
N TYR A 503 -0.48 -10.92 -3.59
CA TYR A 503 -1.16 -10.43 -4.79
C TYR A 503 -2.66 -10.45 -4.55
N LYS A 504 -3.35 -9.35 -4.84
CA LYS A 504 -4.81 -9.24 -4.84
C LYS A 504 -5.45 -10.10 -5.93
N GLY A 505 -4.67 -10.53 -6.92
CA GLY A 505 -5.16 -11.18 -8.13
C GLY A 505 -5.60 -10.17 -9.20
N ASN A 506 -5.99 -10.70 -10.35
CA ASN A 506 -6.55 -9.98 -11.49
C ASN A 506 -7.56 -10.90 -12.23
N ASP A 507 -7.95 -10.54 -13.45
CA ASP A 507 -8.92 -11.32 -14.24
C ASP A 507 -8.40 -12.73 -14.64
N GLU A 508 -7.09 -12.98 -14.53
CA GLU A 508 -6.42 -14.25 -14.87
C GLU A 508 -5.95 -15.06 -13.66
N TYR A 509 -5.79 -14.43 -12.48
CA TYR A 509 -5.27 -15.07 -11.27
C TYR A 509 -6.04 -14.68 -10.01
N LEU A 510 -6.35 -15.65 -9.16
CA LEU A 510 -6.92 -15.39 -7.83
C LEU A 510 -5.88 -14.83 -6.86
N GLU A 511 -6.35 -14.26 -5.74
CA GLU A 511 -5.51 -13.80 -4.63
C GLU A 511 -4.50 -14.88 -4.22
N SER A 512 -3.23 -14.51 -4.11
CA SER A 512 -2.17 -15.44 -3.70
C SER A 512 -2.27 -15.73 -2.20
N ASP A 513 -1.73 -16.87 -1.76
CA ASP A 513 -1.39 -17.00 -0.33
C ASP A 513 -0.35 -15.92 0.04
N LYS A 514 -0.36 -15.49 1.31
CA LYS A 514 0.56 -14.46 1.77
C LYS A 514 1.95 -15.03 2.04
N ALA A 515 2.97 -14.27 1.69
CA ALA A 515 4.31 -14.44 2.24
C ALA A 515 4.52 -13.49 3.40
N SER A 516 5.21 -13.96 4.43
CA SER A 516 5.47 -13.16 5.63
C SER A 516 6.96 -13.20 5.99
N VAL A 517 7.49 -12.06 6.43
CA VAL A 517 8.83 -11.96 6.99
C VAL A 517 8.79 -11.22 8.30
N THR A 518 9.41 -11.81 9.32
CA THR A 518 9.60 -11.18 10.62
C THR A 518 10.92 -10.41 10.62
N VAL A 519 10.87 -9.16 11.06
CA VAL A 519 11.98 -8.21 11.02
C VAL A 519 11.89 -7.25 12.21
N LYS A 520 13.04 -6.83 12.70
CA LYS A 520 13.13 -5.83 13.78
C LYS A 520 13.36 -4.44 13.19
N THR A 521 12.73 -3.38 13.71
CA THR A 521 13.21 -2.00 13.43
C THR A 521 14.64 -1.84 13.94
N LYS A 522 15.39 -0.89 13.37
CA LYS A 522 16.75 -0.60 13.85
C LYS A 522 16.70 0.02 15.24
N LYS A 523 17.81 -0.08 15.97
CA LYS A 523 18.00 0.65 17.23
C LYS A 523 18.22 2.13 16.93
N THR A 524 17.75 2.99 17.83
CA THR A 524 18.08 4.41 17.81
C THR A 524 19.32 4.63 18.67
N ALA A 525 20.36 5.23 18.09
CA ALA A 525 21.51 5.74 18.84
C ALA A 525 21.79 7.18 18.42
N GLU A 526 21.68 8.11 19.36
CA GLU A 526 22.00 9.52 19.12
C GLU A 526 23.48 9.78 19.41
N PRO A 527 24.19 10.58 18.59
CA PRO A 527 25.56 11.00 18.89
C PRO A 527 25.67 11.64 20.29
N GLN A 528 26.56 11.11 21.13
CA GLN A 528 26.77 11.60 22.50
C GLN A 528 27.66 12.84 22.56
N VAL A 529 27.35 13.85 21.74
CA VAL A 529 28.09 15.13 21.68
C VAL A 529 27.28 16.23 22.36
N SER A 530 27.95 17.11 23.09
CA SER A 530 27.38 18.29 23.77
C SER A 530 28.22 19.54 23.48
N VAL A 531 27.73 20.72 23.86
CA VAL A 531 28.51 21.97 23.72
C VAL A 531 29.82 21.92 24.51
N ASP A 532 29.85 21.23 25.65
CA ASP A 532 31.06 21.11 26.49
C ASP A 532 32.13 20.19 25.86
N ASN A 533 31.75 19.39 24.86
CA ASN A 533 32.68 18.55 24.10
C ASN A 533 33.35 19.34 22.96
N ILE A 534 32.96 20.60 22.71
CA ILE A 534 33.40 21.43 21.59
C ILE A 534 34.33 22.54 22.10
N TYR A 535 35.59 22.48 21.66
CA TYR A 535 36.64 23.41 22.05
C TYR A 535 36.98 24.31 20.88
N GLY A 536 37.10 25.62 21.14
CA GLY A 536 37.30 26.62 20.10
C GLY A 536 38.53 27.50 20.33
N SER A 537 39.17 27.88 19.23
CA SER A 537 40.06 29.04 19.20
C SER A 537 39.47 30.11 18.27
N SER A 538 40.22 31.15 17.90
CA SER A 538 39.66 32.27 17.13
C SER A 538 38.95 31.80 15.85
N ASP A 539 39.46 30.78 15.13
CA ASP A 539 38.87 30.32 13.85
C ASP A 539 38.96 28.80 13.66
N SER A 540 38.83 28.05 14.76
CA SER A 540 38.86 26.57 14.74
C SER A 540 37.90 25.99 15.78
N PHE A 541 37.38 24.80 15.50
CA PHE A 541 36.61 24.00 16.44
C PHE A 541 37.10 22.55 16.42
N THR A 542 37.14 21.92 17.60
CA THR A 542 37.47 20.50 17.76
C THR A 542 36.44 19.84 18.67
N ILE A 543 35.97 18.66 18.26
CA ILE A 543 35.16 17.78 19.10
C ILE A 543 36.09 16.82 19.83
N LYS A 544 36.16 16.92 21.16
CA LYS A 544 37.14 16.18 21.98
C LYS A 544 36.71 14.76 22.31
N ASP A 545 35.44 14.58 22.66
CA ASP A 545 34.87 13.27 23.00
C ASP A 545 34.11 12.76 21.79
N ASN A 546 34.83 12.08 20.90
CA ASN A 546 34.26 11.60 19.66
C ASN A 546 33.10 10.62 19.92
N PRO A 547 31.99 10.75 19.16
CA PRO A 547 30.86 9.84 19.21
C PRO A 547 31.28 8.38 18.94
N ASP A 548 30.59 7.45 19.58
CA ASP A 548 30.82 6.01 19.51
C ASP A 548 30.59 5.46 18.09
N THR A 549 31.68 5.05 17.43
CA THR A 549 31.67 4.54 16.06
C THR A 549 31.08 3.13 15.94
N SER A 550 30.71 2.47 17.04
CA SER A 550 30.02 1.17 17.00
C SER A 550 28.61 1.27 16.39
N TYR A 551 28.03 2.47 16.32
CA TYR A 551 26.71 2.72 15.71
C TYR A 551 26.77 2.95 14.20
N GLY A 552 27.95 3.20 13.63
CA GLY A 552 28.12 3.53 12.22
C GLY A 552 29.26 4.51 11.97
N ASN A 553 29.46 4.87 10.70
CA ASN A 553 30.47 5.86 10.32
C ASN A 553 30.01 7.25 10.77
N VAL A 554 30.86 7.96 11.50
CA VAL A 554 30.57 9.34 11.91
C VAL A 554 30.99 10.33 10.82
N SER A 555 30.20 11.38 10.67
CA SER A 555 30.56 12.55 9.89
C SER A 555 30.19 13.84 10.63
N TYR A 556 30.93 14.89 10.33
CA TYR A 556 30.83 16.20 10.96
C TYR A 556 30.75 17.29 9.90
N GLU A 557 29.88 18.27 10.09
CA GLU A 557 29.75 19.42 9.21
C GLU A 557 29.44 20.68 10.04
N ILE A 558 29.95 21.85 9.64
CA ILE A 558 29.64 23.14 10.25
C ILE A 558 28.92 24.02 9.24
N THR A 559 27.74 24.50 9.63
CA THR A 559 26.91 25.38 8.82
C THR A 559 26.65 26.71 9.54
N ASP A 560 26.24 27.72 8.77
CA ASP A 560 25.66 28.94 9.33
C ASP A 560 24.28 28.67 9.95
N ASN A 561 23.67 29.67 10.57
CA ASN A 561 22.35 29.51 11.19
C ASN A 561 21.21 29.23 10.17
N GLN A 562 21.49 29.32 8.87
CA GLN A 562 20.58 29.00 7.77
C GLN A 562 20.83 27.59 7.19
N GLY A 563 21.79 26.83 7.73
CA GLY A 563 22.10 25.46 7.31
C GLY A 563 23.04 25.39 6.10
N LYS A 564 23.72 26.49 5.72
CA LYS A 564 24.69 26.48 4.63
C LYS A 564 26.10 26.16 5.16
N PRO A 565 26.82 25.18 4.59
CA PRO A 565 28.18 24.86 5.00
C PRO A 565 29.12 26.08 4.88
N ILE A 566 29.87 26.36 5.95
CA ILE A 566 30.83 27.47 6.00
C ILE A 566 32.17 27.08 5.33
N LYS A 567 33.04 28.07 5.12
CA LYS A 567 34.39 27.84 4.59
C LYS A 567 35.14 26.88 5.51
N ASN A 568 35.74 25.84 4.94
CA ASN A 568 36.39 24.73 5.66
C ASN A 568 35.48 23.98 6.66
N GLY A 569 34.16 24.18 6.61
CA GLY A 569 33.17 23.50 7.44
C GLY A 569 32.44 22.36 6.73
N GLN A 570 32.87 21.94 5.54
CA GLN A 570 32.22 20.89 4.75
C GLN A 570 32.25 19.53 5.47
N LYS A 571 31.31 18.66 5.14
CA LYS A 571 31.22 17.30 5.70
C LYS A 571 32.54 16.52 5.64
N GLN A 572 33.02 16.05 6.80
CA GLN A 572 34.27 15.30 6.95
C GLN A 572 34.18 14.24 8.07
N ALA A 573 35.11 13.28 8.09
CA ALA A 573 35.12 12.18 9.07
C ALA A 573 35.88 12.50 10.37
N ASN A 574 36.59 13.63 10.43
CA ASN A 574 37.26 14.11 11.63
C ASN A 574 36.50 15.31 12.22
N GLY A 575 36.42 15.40 13.55
CA GLY A 575 35.78 16.50 14.27
C GLY A 575 36.65 17.76 14.41
N ASP A 576 37.79 17.85 13.72
CA ASP A 576 38.71 18.99 13.75
C ASP A 576 38.54 19.92 12.55
N PHE A 577 38.17 21.16 12.82
CA PHE A 577 37.93 22.20 11.82
C PHE A 577 38.86 23.39 12.07
N SER A 578 39.48 23.94 11.02
CA SER A 578 40.40 25.08 11.13
C SER A 578 40.30 26.03 9.95
N GLY A 579 40.67 27.30 10.17
CA GLY A 579 40.61 28.34 9.15
C GLY A 579 39.18 28.70 8.74
N LEU A 580 38.26 28.66 9.70
CA LEU A 580 36.81 28.79 9.49
C LEU A 580 36.34 30.24 9.24
N ASP A 581 37.19 31.24 9.50
CA ASP A 581 36.90 32.68 9.33
C ASP A 581 35.59 33.09 10.03
N LEU A 582 35.55 32.88 11.36
CA LEU A 582 34.33 33.00 12.14
C LEU A 582 34.11 34.44 12.59
N GLU A 583 32.86 34.89 12.60
CA GLU A 583 32.48 36.20 13.13
C GLU A 583 32.09 36.11 14.62
N ASP A 584 32.47 37.12 15.43
CA ASP A 584 32.07 37.17 16.85
C ASP A 584 30.57 37.42 16.98
N GLY A 585 29.92 36.66 17.85
CA GLY A 585 28.49 36.80 18.13
C GLY A 585 27.54 36.24 17.05
N VAL A 586 28.06 35.49 16.06
CA VAL A 586 27.26 34.74 15.08
C VAL A 586 27.04 33.30 15.56
N ILE A 587 25.84 32.76 15.30
CA ILE A 587 25.45 31.38 15.62
C ILE A 587 25.80 30.48 14.44
N TYR A 588 26.49 29.39 14.73
CA TYR A 588 26.82 28.31 13.80
C TYR A 588 26.21 26.99 14.30
N GLN A 589 26.07 26.03 13.41
CA GLN A 589 25.51 24.71 13.73
C GLN A 589 26.54 23.64 13.42
N VAL A 590 26.87 22.82 14.41
CA VAL A 590 27.70 21.62 14.24
C VAL A 590 26.77 20.44 14.07
N HIS A 591 26.79 19.86 12.89
CA HIS A 591 26.08 18.64 12.53
C HIS A 591 26.99 17.46 12.82
N VAL A 592 26.56 16.57 13.70
CA VAL A 592 27.22 15.29 13.95
C VAL A 592 26.26 14.20 13.53
N SER A 593 26.62 13.43 12.51
CA SER A 593 25.74 12.40 11.94
C SER A 593 26.40 11.04 12.00
N TYR A 594 25.64 10.02 12.41
CA TYR A 594 25.96 8.63 12.13
C TYR A 594 25.31 8.22 10.82
N ASP A 595 26.12 7.66 9.93
CA ASP A 595 25.60 6.80 8.87
C ASP A 595 25.43 5.40 9.47
N GLY A 596 24.20 5.09 9.87
CA GLY A 596 23.86 3.93 10.67
C GLY A 596 24.23 2.61 9.99
N ASN A 597 24.57 1.61 10.78
CA ASN A 597 24.91 0.26 10.29
C ASN A 597 23.67 -0.66 10.22
N ASP A 598 23.86 -1.97 10.09
CA ASP A 598 22.75 -2.94 10.00
C ASP A 598 21.84 -2.94 11.24
N ASP A 599 22.37 -2.61 12.40
CA ASP A 599 21.68 -2.62 13.70
C ASP A 599 21.12 -1.26 14.10
N TYR A 600 21.77 -0.16 13.69
CA TYR A 600 21.46 1.20 14.12
C TYR A 600 21.00 2.09 12.96
N ALA A 601 19.97 2.91 13.20
CA ALA A 601 19.50 3.86 12.21
C ALA A 601 20.45 5.05 12.06
N SER A 602 20.52 5.63 10.86
CA SER A 602 21.23 6.90 10.64
C SER A 602 20.53 8.01 11.43
N MET A 603 21.30 8.79 12.16
CA MET A 603 20.80 9.83 13.05
C MET A 603 21.74 11.03 13.03
N GLU A 604 21.18 12.22 13.21
CA GLU A 604 21.94 13.46 13.29
C GLU A 604 21.63 14.19 14.60
N LYS A 605 22.67 14.75 15.20
CA LYS A 605 22.57 15.71 16.29
C LYS A 605 23.13 17.04 15.83
N VAL A 606 22.34 18.10 16.00
CA VAL A 606 22.72 19.47 15.65
C VAL A 606 22.96 20.26 16.93
N ILE A 607 24.17 20.81 17.06
CA ILE A 607 24.56 21.61 18.22
C ILE A 607 24.81 23.04 17.76
N LYS A 608 24.05 23.98 18.30
CA LYS A 608 24.29 25.40 18.06
C LYS A 608 25.46 25.87 18.90
N ILE A 609 26.41 26.56 18.26
CA ILE A 609 27.59 27.12 18.90
C ILE A 609 27.81 28.56 18.45
N MET A 610 28.65 29.27 19.19
CA MET A 610 29.22 30.55 18.77
C MET A 610 30.74 30.50 18.90
N LYS A 611 31.43 31.38 18.17
CA LYS A 611 32.88 31.60 18.26
C LYS A 611 33.31 31.68 19.73
N ALA A 612 34.41 31.00 20.07
CA ALA A 612 34.96 31.02 21.42
C ALA A 612 35.41 32.45 21.78
N PRO A 613 35.19 32.91 23.02
CA PRO A 613 35.71 34.20 23.46
C PRO A 613 37.24 34.17 23.49
N THR A 614 37.88 35.30 23.20
CA THR A 614 39.32 35.43 23.42
C THR A 614 39.60 35.51 24.92
N VAL A 615 40.32 34.53 25.45
CA VAL A 615 40.65 34.47 26.88
C VAL A 615 42.01 35.11 27.12
N THR A 616 42.06 36.11 27.99
CA THR A 616 43.30 36.78 28.40
C THR A 616 43.34 36.92 29.92
N ILE A 617 44.55 37.07 30.46
CA ILE A 617 44.78 37.20 31.90
C ILE A 617 45.00 38.68 32.20
N ALA A 618 44.06 39.28 32.94
CA ALA A 618 44.11 40.68 33.33
C ALA A 618 45.20 40.94 34.39
N SER A 619 45.34 40.04 35.36
CA SER A 619 46.39 40.12 36.38
C SER A 619 46.72 38.75 36.95
N LYS A 620 47.94 38.60 37.46
CA LYS A 620 48.40 37.38 38.14
C LYS A 620 49.19 37.73 39.39
N ASN A 621 49.06 36.90 40.43
CA ASN A 621 49.89 36.96 41.63
C ASN A 621 50.35 35.55 42.01
N ALA A 622 50.92 35.38 43.21
CA ALA A 622 51.48 34.12 43.67
C ALA A 622 50.46 32.98 43.82
N ASN A 623 49.19 33.29 44.12
CA ASN A 623 48.17 32.29 44.46
C ASN A 623 46.85 32.42 43.70
N SER A 624 46.76 33.36 42.75
CA SER A 624 45.57 33.53 41.92
C SER A 624 45.84 34.08 40.52
N LEU A 625 44.90 33.78 39.62
CA LEU A 625 44.83 34.28 38.26
C LEU A 625 43.50 35.00 38.07
N LYS A 626 43.54 36.25 37.56
CA LYS A 626 42.34 37.00 37.16
C LYS A 626 42.20 37.03 35.65
N VAL A 627 41.12 36.47 35.14
CA VAL A 627 40.71 36.51 33.73
C VAL A 627 40.17 37.90 33.42
N ALA A 628 40.50 38.42 32.24
CA ALA A 628 39.91 39.67 31.75
C ALA A 628 38.41 39.49 31.50
N ASP A 629 37.63 40.55 31.74
CA ASP A 629 36.18 40.50 31.54
C ASP A 629 35.84 40.22 30.08
N LEU A 630 34.96 39.26 29.84
CA LEU A 630 34.48 38.97 28.49
C LEU A 630 33.54 40.09 28.02
N ALA A 631 33.75 40.58 26.80
CA ALA A 631 32.88 41.61 26.22
C ALA A 631 31.45 41.08 25.98
N ASN A 632 30.46 41.97 26.12
CA ASN A 632 29.06 41.76 25.75
C ASN A 632 28.34 40.61 26.49
N THR A 633 28.70 40.32 27.74
CA THR A 633 28.03 39.30 28.58
C THR A 633 26.54 39.56 28.80
N ASP A 634 26.11 40.83 28.80
CA ASP A 634 24.69 41.19 28.87
C ASP A 634 23.89 40.72 27.65
N LYS A 635 24.53 40.58 26.49
CA LYS A 635 23.91 40.14 25.23
C LYS A 635 24.02 38.63 25.05
N TYR A 636 25.20 38.05 25.32
CA TYR A 636 25.52 36.66 24.96
C TYR A 636 25.50 35.68 26.15
N GLY A 637 25.24 36.15 27.36
CA GLY A 637 25.27 35.33 28.58
C GLY A 637 26.47 35.63 29.47
N GLN A 638 26.31 35.34 30.76
CA GLN A 638 27.35 35.56 31.75
C GLN A 638 28.58 34.69 31.45
N ALA A 639 29.75 35.17 31.85
CA ALA A 639 31.00 34.44 31.68
C ALA A 639 31.12 33.34 32.73
N GLU A 640 31.54 32.16 32.29
CA GLU A 640 31.85 31.02 33.13
C GLU A 640 33.31 30.63 32.95
N TYR A 641 33.98 30.27 34.04
CA TYR A 641 35.41 30.01 34.09
C TYR A 641 35.71 28.62 34.65
N ALA A 642 36.82 28.02 34.20
CA ALA A 642 37.37 26.77 34.74
C ALA A 642 38.90 26.74 34.67
N LEU A 643 39.50 25.81 35.41
CA LEU A 643 40.94 25.60 35.51
C LEU A 643 41.29 24.12 35.39
N SER A 644 42.26 23.76 34.56
CA SER A 644 42.83 22.40 34.53
C SER A 644 44.00 22.27 35.54
N PRO A 645 44.13 21.14 36.28
CA PRO A 645 43.54 19.81 36.02
C PRO A 645 42.14 19.53 36.62
N SER A 646 41.59 20.40 37.45
CA SER A 646 40.29 20.17 38.10
C SER A 646 39.11 20.35 37.15
N GLY A 647 38.64 19.25 36.53
CA GLY A 647 37.35 19.15 35.83
C GLY A 647 37.13 20.13 34.67
N LEU A 648 37.10 19.62 33.43
CA LEU A 648 36.92 20.39 32.20
C LEU A 648 35.50 20.97 31.99
N THR A 649 34.91 21.61 33.00
CA THR A 649 33.58 22.24 32.89
C THR A 649 33.59 23.65 33.48
N ALA A 650 33.45 24.65 32.61
CA ALA A 650 33.35 26.06 32.99
C ALA A 650 32.05 26.32 33.75
N ASN A 651 32.10 26.33 35.08
CA ASN A 651 30.94 26.50 35.96
C ASN A 651 31.17 27.57 37.05
N ALA A 652 32.37 28.16 37.15
CA ALA A 652 32.65 29.21 38.13
C ALA A 652 32.26 30.58 37.57
N THR A 653 31.55 31.39 38.37
CA THR A 653 31.13 32.75 37.99
C THR A 653 32.16 33.82 38.35
N SER A 654 33.21 33.48 39.09
CA SER A 654 34.28 34.39 39.45
C SER A 654 35.34 34.44 38.35
N SER A 655 35.64 35.65 37.86
CA SER A 655 36.79 35.89 36.97
C SER A 655 38.15 35.80 37.68
N THR A 656 38.15 35.63 39.01
CA THR A 656 39.37 35.40 39.80
C THR A 656 39.38 33.95 40.32
N ILE A 657 40.44 33.22 39.97
CA ILE A 657 40.66 31.83 40.35
C ILE A 657 41.78 31.80 41.39
N ASP A 658 41.43 31.47 42.63
CA ASP A 658 42.30 31.54 43.81
C ASP A 658 42.77 30.15 44.29
N GLY A 659 43.69 30.12 45.25
CA GLY A 659 44.17 28.87 45.86
C GLY A 659 45.15 28.09 44.98
N LEU A 660 45.87 28.79 44.10
CA LEU A 660 46.80 28.20 43.15
C LEU A 660 48.22 28.16 43.72
N ASP A 661 49.01 27.19 43.25
CA ASP A 661 50.43 27.13 43.59
C ASP A 661 51.20 28.18 42.79
N SER A 662 52.19 28.79 43.45
CA SER A 662 53.01 29.83 42.84
C SER A 662 53.98 29.25 41.82
N THR A 663 54.31 30.01 40.78
CA THR A 663 55.16 29.57 39.66
C THR A 663 54.69 28.27 38.98
N THR A 664 53.39 27.98 39.01
CA THR A 664 52.80 26.80 38.37
C THR A 664 52.03 27.24 37.12
N SER A 665 52.16 26.46 36.05
CA SER A 665 51.42 26.70 34.81
C SER A 665 50.02 26.11 34.92
N TYR A 666 49.02 26.92 34.63
CA TYR A 666 47.62 26.51 34.57
C TYR A 666 47.02 26.90 33.22
N THR A 667 46.09 26.07 32.73
CA THR A 667 45.23 26.44 31.60
C THR A 667 43.90 26.92 32.15
N VAL A 668 43.57 28.17 31.85
CA VAL A 668 42.31 28.81 32.20
C VAL A 668 41.37 28.73 31.01
N TYR A 669 40.14 28.29 31.27
CA TYR A 669 39.07 28.19 30.28
C TYR A 669 38.00 29.24 30.57
N ALA A 670 37.39 29.79 29.52
CA ALA A 670 36.24 30.66 29.65
C ALA A 670 35.22 30.43 28.52
N LYS A 671 33.93 30.52 28.85
CA LYS A 671 32.83 30.53 27.87
C LYS A 671 31.76 31.56 28.28
N ARG A 672 30.90 31.92 27.32
CA ARG A 672 29.66 32.65 27.57
C ARG A 672 28.55 31.61 27.78
N ALA A 673 27.78 31.70 28.86
CA ALA A 673 26.74 30.73 29.23
C ALA A 673 25.54 30.67 28.26
N GLY A 674 25.44 31.62 27.31
CA GLY A 674 24.26 31.79 26.46
C GLY A 674 23.19 32.66 27.12
N LYS A 675 22.37 33.31 26.29
CA LYS A 675 21.22 34.12 26.74
C LYS A 675 20.19 34.28 25.62
N GLY A 676 18.94 33.93 25.90
CA GLY A 676 17.87 33.98 24.91
C GLY A 676 18.17 33.06 23.73
N ASP A 677 18.14 33.61 22.51
CA ASP A 677 18.39 32.86 21.27
C ASP A 677 19.88 32.53 21.03
N TYR A 678 20.80 33.11 21.81
CA TYR A 678 22.23 32.83 21.71
C TYR A 678 22.61 31.59 22.53
N PRO A 679 23.15 30.52 21.91
CA PRO A 679 23.59 29.32 22.62
C PRO A 679 24.81 29.64 23.50
N PRO A 680 25.24 28.72 24.39
CA PRO A 680 26.55 28.85 25.01
C PRO A 680 27.65 28.92 23.94
N SER A 681 28.66 29.77 24.14
CA SER A 681 29.81 29.81 23.22
C SER A 681 30.63 28.54 23.34
N ALA A 682 31.44 28.23 22.31
CA ALA A 682 32.52 27.27 22.49
C ALA A 682 33.50 27.73 23.59
N ILE A 683 34.25 26.78 24.14
CA ILE A 683 35.19 27.04 25.24
C ILE A 683 36.50 27.61 24.67
N GLY A 684 36.84 28.85 25.09
CA GLY A 684 38.14 29.45 24.84
C GLY A 684 39.14 29.10 25.96
N GLN A 685 40.44 29.16 25.66
CA GLN A 685 41.49 28.81 26.64
C GLN A 685 42.74 29.70 26.55
N VAL A 686 43.45 29.82 27.66
CA VAL A 686 44.80 30.42 27.74
C VAL A 686 45.64 29.71 28.80
N THR A 687 46.88 29.37 28.47
CA THR A 687 47.84 28.82 29.44
C THR A 687 48.75 29.93 29.95
N THR A 688 48.86 30.06 31.27
CA THR A 688 49.74 31.04 31.92
C THR A 688 50.35 30.48 33.19
N LYS A 689 51.39 31.16 33.70
CA LYS A 689 52.09 30.80 34.93
C LYS A 689 51.78 31.81 36.04
N THR A 690 51.40 31.35 37.23
CA THR A 690 51.23 32.19 38.44
C THR A 690 52.53 32.92 38.80
N GLY A 691 52.40 34.01 39.55
CA GLY A 691 53.53 34.82 40.03
C GLY A 691 54.37 34.10 41.09
N ASN A 692 55.44 34.75 41.55
CA ASN A 692 56.30 34.24 42.63
C ASN A 692 55.68 34.52 44.01
N ALA A 693 55.72 33.54 44.92
CA ALA A 693 55.49 33.78 46.34
C ALA A 693 56.78 34.27 47.03
N ASN A 694 56.66 35.27 47.92
CA ASN A 694 57.78 35.78 48.73
C ASN A 694 57.39 35.75 50.21
N TYR A 695 58.23 35.15 51.06
CA TYR A 695 58.00 35.04 52.50
C TYR A 695 59.16 35.67 53.28
N VAL A 696 58.86 36.31 54.41
CA VAL A 696 59.85 36.91 55.31
C VAL A 696 59.74 36.27 56.69
N VAL A 697 60.81 35.59 57.14
CA VAL A 697 60.91 35.08 58.51
C VAL A 697 61.65 36.10 59.37
N ARG A 698 61.05 36.52 60.49
CA ARG A 698 61.64 37.46 61.46
C ARG A 698 62.08 36.71 62.71
N ILE A 699 63.36 36.80 63.07
CA ILE A 699 63.92 36.18 64.28
C ILE A 699 64.44 37.29 65.21
N PRO A 700 64.17 37.25 66.53
CA PRO A 700 64.72 38.22 67.48
C PRO A 700 66.25 38.32 67.43
N ALA A 701 66.79 39.53 67.37
CA ALA A 701 68.23 39.84 67.38
C ALA A 701 68.86 39.67 68.76
N VAL A 702 68.11 40.09 69.77
CA VAL A 702 68.51 40.15 71.17
C VAL A 702 67.29 39.76 71.99
N MET A 703 67.45 38.76 72.85
CA MET A 703 66.38 38.29 73.74
C MET A 703 66.71 38.73 75.18
N LYS A 704 65.90 39.63 75.74
CA LYS A 704 66.04 40.11 77.12
C LYS A 704 64.94 39.49 78.00
N THR A 705 65.23 39.33 79.29
CA THR A 705 64.24 38.90 80.28
C THR A 705 63.14 39.96 80.38
N ASN A 706 61.91 39.59 80.01
CA ASN A 706 60.66 40.36 80.19
C ASN A 706 60.46 41.67 79.37
N ASP A 707 61.26 41.95 78.34
CA ASP A 707 61.10 43.14 77.48
C ASP A 707 60.75 42.81 76.01
N GLN A 708 60.20 43.81 75.29
CA GLN A 708 59.92 43.75 73.84
C GLN A 708 61.21 43.50 73.04
N ALA A 709 61.24 42.43 72.23
CA ALA A 709 62.41 42.06 71.45
C ALA A 709 62.51 42.86 70.13
N SER A 710 63.74 43.22 69.74
CA SER A 710 64.04 43.75 68.40
C SER A 710 64.34 42.57 67.45
N TYR A 711 63.77 42.58 66.24
CA TYR A 711 63.91 41.47 65.27
C TYR A 711 65.02 41.75 64.24
N VAL A 712 65.78 40.73 63.86
CA VAL A 712 66.57 40.68 62.62
C VAL A 712 65.76 39.93 61.58
N SER A 713 65.70 40.47 60.36
CA SER A 713 65.34 39.70 59.17
C SER A 713 66.61 39.10 58.58
N THR A 714 66.63 37.80 58.36
CA THR A 714 67.65 37.18 57.49
C THR A 714 67.07 37.06 56.09
N ASP A 715 67.87 37.33 55.07
CA ASP A 715 67.52 36.99 53.69
C ASP A 715 67.53 35.46 53.58
N VAL A 716 66.35 34.86 53.74
CA VAL A 716 66.15 33.46 53.35
C VAL A 716 66.09 33.42 51.83
N SER A 717 66.80 32.46 51.21
CA SER A 717 66.60 32.14 49.80
C SER A 717 65.10 31.94 49.56
N SER A 718 64.54 32.57 48.52
CA SER A 718 63.12 32.46 48.20
C SER A 718 62.68 30.98 48.13
N PHE A 719 61.65 30.63 48.89
CA PHE A 719 61.06 29.29 48.89
C PHE A 719 59.56 29.39 48.57
N ASN A 720 59.02 28.36 47.93
CA ASN A 720 57.64 28.30 47.49
C ASN A 720 56.86 27.44 48.50
N LEU A 721 56.04 28.06 49.34
CA LEU A 721 55.13 27.35 50.22
C LEU A 721 53.85 27.06 49.43
N GLY A 722 53.73 25.85 48.87
CA GLY A 722 52.50 25.41 48.21
C GLY A 722 51.32 25.36 49.17
N THR A 723 50.11 25.22 48.62
CA THR A 723 48.85 25.20 49.39
C THR A 723 48.82 24.14 50.50
N HIS A 724 49.59 23.06 50.36
CA HIS A 724 49.67 21.92 51.27
C HIS A 724 51.06 21.70 51.91
N ASP A 725 52.02 22.58 51.63
CA ASP A 725 53.36 22.46 52.20
C ASP A 725 53.43 23.00 53.63
N SER A 726 54.47 22.60 54.38
CA SER A 726 54.68 23.10 55.75
C SER A 726 56.09 23.63 55.95
N LEU A 727 56.18 24.66 56.79
CA LEU A 727 57.44 25.24 57.24
C LEU A 727 57.51 25.10 58.76
N SER A 728 58.58 24.49 59.25
CA SER A 728 58.84 24.38 60.69
C SER A 728 60.09 25.13 61.08
N LEU A 729 59.99 25.87 62.18
CA LEU A 729 61.13 26.53 62.83
C LEU A 729 61.44 25.79 64.13
N SER A 730 62.67 25.32 64.26
CA SER A 730 63.13 24.58 65.45
C SER A 730 64.40 25.18 66.02
N ILE A 731 64.59 25.05 67.33
CA ILE A 731 65.88 25.29 67.99
C ILE A 731 66.62 23.96 68.02
N ILE A 732 67.87 23.95 67.53
CA ILE A 732 68.69 22.75 67.40
C ILE A 732 70.01 22.87 68.18
N ASN A 733 70.51 21.73 68.67
CA ASN A 733 71.88 21.54 69.16
C ASN A 733 72.42 22.57 70.18
N SER A 734 71.75 22.80 71.32
CA SER A 734 72.36 23.46 72.52
C SER A 734 71.47 23.57 73.76
N VAL A 735 70.26 23.02 73.76
CA VAL A 735 69.32 23.17 74.88
C VAL A 735 69.21 21.83 75.60
N LYS A 736 69.61 21.77 76.87
CA LYS A 736 69.45 20.58 77.72
C LYS A 736 68.45 20.90 78.83
N ASP A 737 67.37 20.13 78.91
CA ASP A 737 66.25 20.34 79.85
C ASP A 737 65.57 21.72 79.71
N GLY A 738 65.52 22.24 78.48
CA GLY A 738 65.00 23.58 78.20
C GLY A 738 65.85 24.73 78.74
N LYS A 739 67.06 24.45 79.23
CA LYS A 739 67.97 25.45 79.76
C LYS A 739 68.99 25.88 78.71
N VAL A 740 69.23 27.18 78.63
CA VAL A 740 70.31 27.78 77.83
C VAL A 740 71.37 28.29 78.78
N THR A 741 72.61 27.98 78.43
CA THR A 741 73.78 28.47 79.16
C THR A 741 74.21 29.79 78.55
N LEU A 742 74.04 30.86 79.30
CA LEU A 742 74.50 32.20 78.95
C LEU A 742 75.88 32.42 79.52
N THR A 743 76.79 32.93 78.70
CA THR A 743 78.14 33.32 79.12
C THR A 743 78.18 34.84 79.22
N ARG A 744 78.72 35.37 80.32
CA ARG A 744 78.89 36.82 80.44
C ARG A 744 80.06 37.28 79.58
N GLN A 745 79.85 38.28 78.74
CA GLN A 745 80.97 38.87 77.99
C GLN A 745 81.94 39.57 78.95
N ASN A 746 83.24 39.42 78.70
CA ASN A 746 84.33 40.02 79.47
C ASN A 746 84.44 39.56 80.94
N ASP A 747 83.90 38.39 81.28
CA ASP A 747 84.18 37.73 82.56
C ASP A 747 85.42 36.82 82.44
N SER A 748 86.53 37.24 83.04
CA SER A 748 87.78 36.47 83.08
C SER A 748 87.63 35.12 83.78
N ALA A 749 86.62 34.93 84.62
CA ALA A 749 86.32 33.65 85.27
C ALA A 749 85.44 32.72 84.43
N ARG A 750 85.00 33.14 83.23
CA ARG A 750 84.09 32.40 82.33
C ARG A 750 82.87 31.83 83.06
N LYS A 751 82.30 32.56 84.02
CA LYS A 751 81.13 32.08 84.74
C LYS A 751 79.96 32.03 83.77
N THR A 752 79.26 30.90 83.79
CA THR A 752 78.05 30.69 83.01
C THR A 752 76.84 30.71 83.93
N ALA A 753 75.75 31.31 83.46
CA ALA A 753 74.45 31.26 84.12
C ALA A 753 73.49 30.45 83.25
N GLN A 754 72.69 29.57 83.86
CA GLN A 754 71.66 28.83 83.13
C GLN A 754 70.33 29.53 83.28
N THR A 755 69.68 29.86 82.17
CA THR A 755 68.30 30.36 82.14
C THR A 755 67.39 29.30 81.54
N GLN A 756 66.12 29.27 81.94
CA GLN A 756 65.12 28.41 81.32
C GLN A 756 64.48 29.14 80.13
N ILE A 757 64.44 28.48 78.98
CA ILE A 757 63.65 28.94 77.84
C ILE A 757 62.17 28.78 78.18
N LYS A 758 61.44 29.86 77.96
CA LYS A 758 59.99 29.87 77.91
C LYS A 758 59.55 30.01 76.45
N LEU A 759 58.66 29.11 76.03
CA LEU A 759 57.93 29.24 74.78
C LEU A 759 56.49 29.61 75.13
N ASN A 760 56.03 30.76 74.64
CA ASN A 760 54.70 31.30 74.95
C ASN A 760 54.46 31.42 76.47
N GLY A 761 55.47 31.89 77.18
CA GLY A 761 55.45 32.08 78.64
C GLY A 761 55.56 30.79 79.47
N ARG A 762 55.55 29.60 78.84
CA ARG A 762 55.63 28.31 79.53
C ARG A 762 57.06 27.75 79.49
N PRO A 763 57.58 27.23 80.62
CA PRO A 763 58.85 26.52 80.65
C PRO A 763 58.91 25.38 79.63
N VAL A 764 59.97 25.33 78.83
CA VAL A 764 60.23 24.17 77.97
C VAL A 764 61.02 23.14 78.78
N ASN A 765 60.65 21.85 78.70
CA ASN A 765 61.37 20.75 79.33
C ASN A 765 61.47 19.59 78.34
N ASN A 766 62.43 19.65 77.40
CA ASN A 766 62.51 18.70 76.28
C ASN A 766 63.83 17.91 76.18
N GLY A 767 64.66 17.91 77.23
CA GLY A 767 65.94 17.19 77.23
C GLY A 767 66.90 17.67 76.13
N ASN A 768 67.60 16.73 75.47
CA ASN A 768 68.50 16.97 74.33
C ASN A 768 67.77 16.94 72.96
N ALA A 769 66.44 16.89 72.92
CA ALA A 769 65.69 16.84 71.67
C ALA A 769 65.47 18.24 71.08
N ASP A 770 65.30 18.31 69.76
CA ASP A 770 64.95 19.55 69.07
C ASP A 770 63.65 20.15 69.63
N ILE A 771 63.64 21.47 69.83
CA ILE A 771 62.47 22.18 70.34
C ILE A 771 61.79 22.83 69.16
N LYS A 772 60.58 22.35 68.86
CA LYS A 772 59.73 22.93 67.82
C LYS A 772 59.16 24.25 68.30
N VAL A 773 59.50 25.34 67.62
CA VAL A 773 59.08 26.70 67.98
C VAL A 773 57.74 27.03 67.32
N VAL A 774 57.62 26.75 66.02
CA VAL A 774 56.38 26.89 65.24
C VAL A 774 56.28 25.79 64.20
N ASP A 775 55.06 25.30 63.99
CA ASP A 775 54.60 24.73 62.73
C ASP A 775 53.67 25.71 62.04
N TRP A 776 54.08 26.21 60.87
CA TRP A 776 53.17 26.97 60.03
C TRP A 776 52.43 26.02 59.10
N GLN A 777 51.12 25.91 59.36
CA GLN A 777 50.13 25.49 58.37
C GLN A 777 49.43 26.75 57.86
N ASN A 778 49.08 26.80 56.58
CA ASN A 778 48.68 27.99 55.81
C ASN A 778 47.52 28.83 56.41
N SER A 779 46.84 28.34 57.46
CA SER A 779 45.70 28.98 58.13
C SER A 779 46.03 29.80 59.38
N ASN A 780 47.26 29.84 59.89
CA ASN A 780 47.59 30.45 61.21
C ASN A 780 48.80 31.42 61.21
N CYS A 781 48.96 32.21 60.14
CA CYS A 781 50.11 33.10 59.95
C CYS A 781 50.23 34.25 60.97
N ASP A 782 49.18 34.56 61.72
CA ASP A 782 49.17 35.69 62.66
C ASP A 782 49.69 35.33 64.06
N TYR A 783 50.05 34.06 64.31
CA TYR A 783 50.61 33.64 65.60
C TYR A 783 52.14 33.70 65.60
N THR A 784 52.69 34.77 66.16
CA THR A 784 54.11 34.86 66.53
C THR A 784 54.32 34.28 67.92
N PRO A 785 54.92 33.08 68.10
CA PRO A 785 55.25 32.65 69.43
C PRO A 785 56.34 33.54 70.03
N ALA A 786 56.22 33.83 71.32
CA ALA A 786 57.25 34.54 72.04
C ALA A 786 58.22 33.52 72.65
N ILE A 787 59.50 33.62 72.26
CA ILE A 787 60.60 32.97 72.97
C ILE A 787 61.12 33.97 73.99
N SER A 788 61.11 33.58 75.26
CA SER A 788 61.66 34.39 76.34
C SER A 788 62.48 33.52 77.28
N PHE A 789 63.20 34.17 78.19
CA PHE A 789 64.04 33.52 79.19
C PHE A 789 63.55 33.86 80.58
N THR A 790 63.62 32.91 81.51
CA THR A 790 63.46 33.22 82.93
C THR A 790 64.72 33.82 83.50
N ASP A 791 64.62 34.39 84.69
CA ASP A 791 65.81 34.76 85.45
C ASP A 791 66.76 33.56 85.56
N PRO A 792 68.08 33.78 85.43
CA PRO A 792 69.06 32.69 85.51
C PRO A 792 69.06 32.04 86.89
N TRP A 793 69.03 30.70 86.92
CA TRP A 793 69.13 29.93 88.16
C TRP A 793 70.57 29.50 88.41
N ASN A 794 71.16 30.03 89.49
CA ASN A 794 72.11 29.31 90.35
C ASN A 794 72.38 30.09 91.64
N ASP A 795 71.81 29.61 92.74
CA ASP A 795 72.26 29.62 94.15
C ASP A 795 72.82 30.90 94.83
N ASN A 796 72.64 32.12 94.32
CA ASN A 796 72.82 33.32 95.17
C ASN A 796 72.10 34.58 94.63
N PRO A 797 71.48 35.43 95.48
CA PRO A 797 70.56 36.48 95.07
C PRO A 797 71.33 37.77 94.76
N ARG A 798 71.79 37.90 93.52
CA ARG A 798 71.97 39.17 92.78
C ARG A 798 72.60 38.81 91.45
N THR A 799 71.75 38.64 90.44
CA THR A 799 72.16 38.52 89.04
C THR A 799 73.11 39.68 88.73
N PRO A 800 74.37 39.43 88.34
CA PRO A 800 75.29 40.51 88.00
C PRO A 800 74.73 41.32 86.82
N PHE A 801 74.67 42.65 86.95
CA PHE A 801 74.28 43.54 85.85
C PHE A 801 75.35 43.47 84.74
N GLY A 802 74.94 43.17 83.51
CA GLY A 802 75.84 43.10 82.36
C GLY A 802 75.20 42.36 81.18
N ASP A 803 75.84 42.46 80.02
CA ASP A 803 75.40 41.78 78.80
C ASP A 803 75.88 40.32 78.79
N TYR A 804 74.95 39.44 78.47
CA TYR A 804 75.20 38.01 78.34
C TYR A 804 75.08 37.61 76.88
N ASN A 805 76.00 36.78 76.41
CA ASN A 805 75.90 36.17 75.10
C ASN A 805 75.64 34.66 75.23
N GLY A 806 74.83 34.15 74.32
CA GLY A 806 74.58 32.73 74.14
C GLY A 806 74.24 32.53 72.68
N GLN A 807 74.73 31.44 72.09
CA GLN A 807 74.36 31.09 70.73
C GLN A 807 73.18 30.13 70.78
N ILE A 808 72.12 30.50 70.06
CA ILE A 808 71.00 29.60 69.78
C ILE A 808 70.94 29.44 68.28
N THR A 809 71.04 28.20 67.83
CA THR A 809 70.94 27.88 66.42
C THR A 809 69.50 27.54 66.10
N PHE A 810 68.91 28.29 65.17
CA PHE A 810 67.61 28.00 64.61
C PHE A 810 67.79 27.22 63.31
N GLN A 811 67.03 26.16 63.15
CA GLN A 811 66.89 25.45 61.89
C GLN A 811 65.50 25.71 61.33
N LEU A 812 65.47 26.17 60.08
CA LEU A 812 64.26 26.25 59.28
C LEU A 812 64.20 25.00 58.41
N THR A 813 63.12 24.22 58.52
CA THR A 813 62.89 23.05 57.69
C THR A 813 61.65 23.26 56.85
N TYR A 814 61.81 23.24 55.53
CA TYR A 814 60.71 23.23 54.58
C TYR A 814 60.40 21.79 54.19
N ASN A 815 59.17 21.35 54.45
CA ASN A 815 58.70 20.02 54.09
C ASN A 815 57.69 20.14 52.96
N LYS A 816 58.10 19.69 51.78
CA LYS A 816 57.23 19.58 50.61
C LYS A 816 56.29 18.38 50.79
N HIS A 817 54.99 18.59 50.67
CA HIS A 817 54.02 17.50 50.68
C HIS A 817 54.24 16.65 49.43
N LYS A 818 54.53 15.35 49.60
CA LYS A 818 54.54 14.40 48.48
C LYS A 818 53.12 13.88 48.30
N GLU A 819 52.45 14.32 47.24
CA GLU A 819 51.20 13.70 46.81
C GLU A 819 51.47 12.27 46.30
N GLY A 820 50.81 11.29 46.92
CA GLY A 820 51.01 9.87 46.65
C GLY A 820 50.36 8.97 47.70
N ASN A 821 49.04 9.10 47.86
CA ASN A 821 48.09 8.01 48.12
C ASN A 821 46.68 8.48 47.81
#